data_AF-A0AAJ2KWM4-F1
#
_entry.id   AF-A0AAJ2KWM4-F1
#
_cell.length_a   1.000
_cell.length_b   1.000
_cell.length_c   1.000
_cell.angle_alpha   90.00
_cell.angle_beta   90.00
_cell.angle_gamma   90.00
#
_symmetry.space_group_name_H-M   'P 1'
#
loop_
_entity.id
_entity.type
_entity.pdbx_description
1 polymer ?
#
loop_
_entity_poly.entity_id
_entity_poly.type
_entity_poly.pdbx_seq_one_letter_code
_entity_poly.pdbx_strand_id
1 'polypeptide(L)'
;MNIQSAPFLIAYKKGSVAPDTAGATRPSANFVLCRDKYGTPTAVYGADAWDFNPYRLSAHPVQIFRFNKIFKENKSEQKNLTEQVKYLMFCYIYHAAGHGRLGKLSVSTIKLYYHILADMARFCHSQKLNSLVGTLSFEQLLTTPSYLAAFVRHQGNRNNFKSLFPAMMSNLAFAGEKCLGYNVLNVSDISFTHIKNNKQHPVIPLRIYIEIINRSADILDVLHNNVQRIESFILAFKDTTYGYPKVTQQRLKIPKTQYRPNFQQALIDHGMNSVFHGDFVCHNRKSLSMALLSMQYVLKIIIHLYTGMRDQEVMRLKHDCTIQVVTEPETRDDDGVLRDPEKMISILSTTTKFEGYKKEESWLATSEVLRAIEVAQALCRSLAQLYGIKNLDDCPLFLNPAAIFIHPGGATNINQVKTLSKYSVNSQWLDSLTIQPSDLIELGQTDPARNFYEENKFCAGSPWPLTSHQFRRSLAFYATSSGFVSLPSLKSQFKHLTLEMARYYANNFDKLKTIFGYFDTEKKDFVLPSTHIALEFQMGIPIGVANQLISDLLLQDKPLFGGTGSYIEKQKAQLDNDEILIEDVRRDTLRRVNNGEISYRPTTLGGCTKVGRCDSFMMGDFTECLSCEGAIIQFEKVEEAISDTSKEIVNYEVNSGEYQITKTELDRLKKFKARIIGATEI
;
A
#
# COMPACT_ATOMS: atom_id res chain seq x y z
N MET A 1 17.15 1.24 44.08
CA MET A 1 16.84 -0.14 43.65
C MET A 1 17.04 -0.21 42.14
N ASN A 2 18.11 -0.88 41.70
CA ASN A 2 18.46 -1.04 40.29
C ASN A 2 17.45 -1.95 39.59
N ILE A 3 16.60 -1.36 38.74
CA ILE A 3 15.80 -2.10 37.78
C ILE A 3 16.73 -2.44 36.61
N GLN A 4 17.39 -3.60 36.67
CA GLN A 4 17.99 -4.20 35.47
C GLN A 4 16.85 -4.59 34.52
N SER A 5 16.63 -3.75 33.53
CA SER A 5 15.77 -4.01 32.38
C SER A 5 16.31 -5.18 31.56
N ALA A 6 15.72 -6.37 31.70
CA ALA A 6 15.94 -7.46 30.76
C ALA A 6 15.13 -7.18 29.47
N PRO A 7 15.76 -7.08 28.29
CA PRO A 7 15.04 -6.81 27.04
C PRO A 7 14.43 -8.11 26.53
N PHE A 8 13.10 -8.25 26.62
CA PHE A 8 12.40 -9.37 25.99
C PHE A 8 12.47 -9.24 24.45
N LEU A 9 13.12 -10.19 23.75
CA LEU A 9 13.40 -10.15 22.31
C LEU A 9 12.35 -10.85 21.40
N ILE A 10 11.27 -11.40 21.97
CA ILE A 10 10.08 -11.84 21.21
C ILE A 10 9.00 -10.79 21.34
N ALA A 11 8.32 -10.46 20.24
CA ALA A 11 7.11 -9.63 20.29
C ALA A 11 5.90 -10.46 20.75
N TYR A 12 5.21 -10.06 21.82
CA TYR A 12 4.11 -10.83 22.44
C TYR A 12 2.92 -9.93 22.86
N LYS A 13 1.74 -10.50 23.12
CA LYS A 13 0.51 -9.74 23.40
C LYS A 13 0.58 -9.00 24.76
N LYS A 14 0.04 -7.78 24.86
CA LYS A 14 -0.11 -7.07 26.14
C LYS A 14 -1.01 -7.89 27.08
N GLY A 15 -0.52 -8.22 28.26
CA GLY A 15 -1.17 -9.16 29.20
C GLY A 15 -0.73 -10.63 29.08
N SER A 16 0.20 -10.97 28.18
CA SER A 16 0.87 -12.28 28.22
C SER A 16 1.85 -12.35 29.39
N VAL A 17 1.88 -13.49 30.08
CA VAL A 17 2.86 -13.75 31.13
C VAL A 17 4.25 -13.92 30.49
N ALA A 18 5.28 -13.28 31.06
CA ALA A 18 6.62 -13.28 30.50
C ALA A 18 7.26 -14.69 30.49
N PRO A 19 8.11 -15.02 29.50
CA PRO A 19 8.94 -16.23 29.54
C PRO A 19 10.06 -16.11 30.57
N ASP A 20 10.84 -17.18 30.77
CA ASP A 20 12.03 -17.13 31.62
C ASP A 20 13.11 -16.21 31.03
N THR A 21 13.93 -15.61 31.89
CA THR A 21 15.05 -14.76 31.48
C THR A 21 16.27 -15.59 31.12
N ALA A 22 16.78 -15.43 29.90
CA ALA A 22 17.96 -16.12 29.40
C ALA A 22 19.26 -15.41 29.78
N GLY A 23 20.27 -16.19 30.20
CA GLY A 23 21.67 -15.77 30.26
C GLY A 23 22.42 -16.06 28.95
N ALA A 24 23.75 -15.92 28.94
CA ALA A 24 24.59 -16.20 27.75
C ALA A 24 24.90 -17.70 27.54
N THR A 25 24.33 -18.59 28.36
CA THR A 25 24.62 -20.03 28.36
C THR A 25 23.42 -20.86 27.92
N ARG A 26 23.66 -22.12 27.59
CA ARG A 26 22.61 -23.07 27.18
C ARG A 26 21.54 -23.22 28.27
N PRO A 27 20.23 -23.09 27.93
CA PRO A 27 19.17 -23.15 28.91
C PRO A 27 18.97 -24.58 29.45
N SER A 28 18.41 -24.66 30.67
CA SER A 28 18.01 -25.95 31.26
C SER A 28 16.79 -26.55 30.55
N ALA A 29 16.58 -27.86 30.68
CA ALA A 29 15.44 -28.55 30.08
C ALA A 29 14.08 -27.99 30.53
N ASN A 30 14.00 -27.40 31.73
CA ASN A 30 12.79 -26.84 32.30
C ASN A 30 12.55 -25.37 31.93
N PHE A 31 13.46 -24.75 31.15
CA PHE A 31 13.36 -23.34 30.78
C PHE A 31 12.10 -23.07 29.97
N VAL A 32 11.26 -22.15 30.45
CA VAL A 32 9.97 -21.82 29.84
C VAL A 32 10.13 -20.72 28.79
N LEU A 33 9.85 -21.08 27.54
CA LEU A 33 9.96 -20.22 26.37
C LEU A 33 8.66 -19.44 26.09
N CYS A 34 7.50 -19.98 26.47
CA CYS A 34 6.19 -19.35 26.24
C CYS A 34 5.18 -19.78 27.30
N ARG A 35 4.37 -18.82 27.75
CA ARG A 35 3.25 -19.02 28.68
C ARG A 35 1.94 -18.51 28.07
N ASP A 36 0.83 -19.14 28.44
CA ASP A 36 -0.49 -18.66 28.08
C ASP A 36 -0.95 -17.46 28.94
N LYS A 37 -2.20 -17.01 28.74
CA LYS A 37 -2.78 -15.89 29.50
C LYS A 37 -2.98 -16.19 31.00
N TYR A 38 -2.92 -17.46 31.40
CA TYR A 38 -3.07 -17.91 32.78
C TYR A 38 -1.72 -18.26 33.43
N GLY A 39 -0.61 -18.10 32.70
CA GLY A 39 0.73 -18.43 33.18
C GLY A 39 1.14 -19.89 32.94
N THR A 40 0.32 -20.71 32.29
CA THR A 40 0.62 -22.11 31.99
C THR A 40 1.70 -22.19 30.91
N PRO A 41 2.80 -22.95 31.11
CA PRO A 41 3.82 -23.14 30.08
C PRO A 41 3.27 -23.86 28.84
N THR A 42 3.42 -23.26 27.66
CA THR A 42 3.03 -23.85 26.36
C THR A 42 4.23 -24.19 25.48
N ALA A 43 5.40 -23.62 25.78
CA ALA A 43 6.68 -24.02 25.18
C ALA A 43 7.75 -24.09 26.27
N VAL A 44 8.38 -25.26 26.40
CA VAL A 44 9.45 -25.54 27.37
C VAL A 44 10.62 -26.13 26.61
N TYR A 45 11.84 -25.64 26.85
CA TYR A 45 13.03 -25.97 26.04
C TYR A 45 13.25 -27.48 25.87
N GLY A 46 13.15 -28.26 26.95
CA GLY A 46 13.34 -29.72 26.90
C GLY A 46 12.23 -30.48 26.15
N ALA A 47 11.05 -29.89 25.98
CA ALA A 47 9.92 -30.56 25.36
C ALA A 47 10.09 -30.79 23.85
N ASP A 48 9.43 -31.82 23.32
CA ASP A 48 9.43 -32.16 21.89
C ASP A 48 8.46 -31.31 21.05
N ALA A 49 7.61 -30.52 21.71
CA ALA A 49 6.66 -29.63 21.08
C ALA A 49 6.69 -28.24 21.72
N TRP A 50 6.90 -27.20 20.91
CA TRP A 50 6.84 -25.80 21.37
C TRP A 50 5.65 -25.09 20.74
N ASP A 51 4.71 -24.63 21.58
CA ASP A 51 3.57 -23.83 21.14
C ASP A 51 3.75 -22.34 21.53
N PHE A 52 4.07 -21.52 20.52
CA PHE A 52 4.20 -20.07 20.64
C PHE A 52 2.92 -19.31 20.24
N ASN A 53 1.80 -19.99 20.03
CA ASN A 53 0.53 -19.32 19.72
C ASN A 53 0.10 -18.26 20.75
N PRO A 54 0.37 -18.40 22.07
CA PRO A 54 0.06 -17.33 23.01
C PRO A 54 0.76 -16.00 22.72
N TYR A 55 1.98 -16.04 22.18
CA TYR A 55 2.76 -14.85 21.84
C TYR A 55 2.55 -14.38 20.38
N ARG A 56 1.69 -15.04 19.59
CA ARG A 56 1.52 -14.68 18.18
C ARG A 56 0.88 -13.31 18.01
N LEU A 57 1.48 -12.51 17.13
CA LEU A 57 0.89 -11.27 16.63
C LEU A 57 -0.05 -11.51 15.44
N SER A 58 0.26 -12.51 14.61
CA SER A 58 -0.55 -12.93 13.45
C SER A 58 -2.01 -13.24 13.84
N ALA A 59 -2.96 -12.91 12.96
CA ALA A 59 -4.35 -13.33 13.11
C ALA A 59 -4.43 -14.87 13.10
N HIS A 60 -3.70 -15.48 12.18
CA HIS A 60 -3.70 -16.92 11.97
C HIS A 60 -2.83 -17.65 13.00
N PRO A 61 -3.30 -18.80 13.53
CA PRO A 61 -2.49 -19.68 14.36
C PRO A 61 -1.22 -20.15 13.65
N VAL A 62 -0.13 -20.18 14.40
CA VAL A 62 1.15 -20.73 13.92
C VAL A 62 1.18 -22.23 14.22
N GLN A 63 1.80 -22.99 13.32
CA GLN A 63 2.01 -24.42 13.54
C GLN A 63 2.91 -24.65 14.76
N ILE A 64 2.53 -25.58 15.63
CA ILE A 64 3.35 -26.04 16.75
C ILE A 64 4.65 -26.66 16.21
N PHE A 65 5.79 -26.23 16.74
CA PHE A 65 7.10 -26.77 16.35
C PHE A 65 7.25 -28.14 16.99
N ARG A 66 7.37 -29.20 16.17
CA ARG A 66 7.42 -30.60 16.63
C ARG A 66 8.75 -31.22 16.25
N PHE A 67 9.69 -31.21 17.19
CA PHE A 67 11.06 -31.68 16.99
C PHE A 67 11.14 -33.19 16.71
N ASN A 68 10.25 -33.96 17.34
CA ASN A 68 10.11 -35.39 17.09
C ASN A 68 9.64 -35.76 15.67
N LYS A 69 9.21 -34.79 14.86
CA LYS A 69 8.82 -34.99 13.45
C LYS A 69 9.90 -34.62 12.44
N ILE A 70 11.07 -34.13 12.89
CA ILE A 70 12.18 -33.78 11.99
C ILE A 70 12.72 -35.03 11.30
N PHE A 71 12.85 -36.12 12.06
CA PHE A 71 13.30 -37.42 11.57
C PHE A 71 12.21 -38.48 11.75
N LYS A 72 12.25 -39.54 10.93
CA LYS A 72 11.36 -40.71 11.08
C LYS A 72 11.84 -41.66 12.18
N GLU A 73 13.14 -41.66 12.45
CA GLU A 73 13.81 -42.49 13.45
C GLU A 73 14.47 -41.60 14.52
N ASN A 74 14.72 -42.15 15.71
CA ASN A 74 15.28 -41.44 16.87
C ASN A 74 16.60 -42.06 17.34
N LYS A 75 17.56 -42.25 16.42
CA LYS A 75 18.93 -42.71 16.76
C LYS A 75 19.74 -41.61 17.43
N SER A 76 20.86 -41.98 18.08
CA SER A 76 21.72 -41.04 18.84
C SER A 76 22.15 -39.81 18.03
N GLU A 77 22.59 -40.01 16.78
CA GLU A 77 22.99 -38.94 15.87
C GLU A 77 21.85 -37.96 15.54
N GLN A 78 20.64 -38.48 15.29
CA GLN A 78 19.45 -37.68 14.97
C GLN A 78 18.96 -36.88 16.19
N LYS A 79 19.06 -37.47 17.40
CA LYS A 79 18.79 -36.78 18.66
C LYS A 79 19.76 -35.62 18.87
N ASN A 80 21.06 -35.82 18.61
CA ASN A 80 22.06 -34.75 18.71
C ASN A 80 21.75 -33.59 17.74
N LEU A 81 21.43 -33.88 16.48
CA LEU A 81 21.03 -32.85 15.51
C LEU A 81 19.75 -32.11 15.94
N THR A 82 18.78 -32.83 16.49
CA THR A 82 17.54 -32.23 16.99
C THR A 82 17.80 -31.28 18.16
N GLU A 83 18.72 -31.64 19.06
CA GLU A 83 19.15 -30.77 20.16
C GLU A 83 19.91 -29.53 19.66
N GLN A 84 20.71 -29.65 18.60
CA GLN A 84 21.33 -28.49 17.93
C GLN A 84 20.28 -27.57 17.29
N VAL A 85 19.23 -28.11 16.69
CA VAL A 85 18.09 -27.32 16.18
C VAL A 85 17.41 -26.55 17.31
N LYS A 86 17.09 -27.20 18.44
CA LYS A 86 16.50 -26.54 19.61
C LYS A 86 17.42 -25.41 20.12
N TYR A 87 18.72 -25.66 20.19
CA TYR A 87 19.68 -24.66 20.65
C TYR A 87 19.77 -23.45 19.73
N LEU A 88 19.89 -23.64 18.42
CA LEU A 88 19.92 -22.52 17.48
C LEU A 88 18.59 -21.75 17.46
N MET A 89 17.46 -22.44 17.57
CA MET A 89 16.16 -21.79 17.77
C MET A 89 16.16 -20.90 19.01
N PHE A 90 16.69 -21.36 20.14
CA PHE A 90 16.85 -20.56 21.34
C PHE A 90 17.76 -19.34 21.10
N CYS A 91 18.88 -19.52 20.40
CA CYS A 91 19.76 -18.40 20.02
C CYS A 91 19.06 -17.38 19.14
N TYR A 92 18.23 -17.80 18.17
CA TYR A 92 17.43 -16.85 17.41
C TYR A 92 16.44 -16.08 18.27
N ILE A 93 15.85 -16.73 19.26
CA ILE A 93 14.82 -16.14 20.11
C ILE A 93 15.42 -15.12 21.10
N TYR A 94 16.58 -15.40 21.67
CA TYR A 94 17.16 -14.62 22.79
C TYR A 94 18.47 -13.90 22.47
N HIS A 95 19.15 -14.23 21.36
CA HIS A 95 20.49 -13.72 21.06
C HIS A 95 20.67 -13.19 19.63
N ALA A 96 19.66 -13.28 18.75
CA ALA A 96 19.74 -12.73 17.40
C ALA A 96 19.72 -11.20 17.37
N ALA A 97 20.43 -10.63 16.38
CA ALA A 97 20.44 -9.20 16.10
C ALA A 97 19.04 -8.65 15.84
N GLY A 98 18.84 -7.40 16.24
CA GLY A 98 17.59 -6.68 16.10
C GLY A 98 17.20 -6.37 14.66
N HIS A 99 16.60 -7.33 13.95
CA HIS A 99 15.96 -7.09 12.66
C HIS A 99 14.47 -6.84 12.84
N GLY A 100 14.13 -5.55 12.81
CA GLY A 100 12.81 -4.97 13.06
C GLY A 100 12.96 -3.70 13.89
N ARG A 101 12.02 -2.75 13.78
CA ARG A 101 12.08 -1.41 14.42
C ARG A 101 12.26 -1.41 15.96
N LEU A 102 12.08 -2.57 16.62
CA LEU A 102 12.20 -2.80 18.07
C LEU A 102 13.18 -3.94 18.44
N GLY A 103 13.86 -4.51 17.45
CA GLY A 103 14.79 -5.62 17.65
C GLY A 103 14.18 -6.97 18.05
N LYS A 104 12.90 -7.23 17.74
CA LYS A 104 12.20 -8.48 18.13
C LYS A 104 11.77 -9.32 16.92
N LEU A 105 12.00 -10.64 16.97
CA LEU A 105 11.53 -11.57 15.95
C LEU A 105 10.05 -11.94 16.16
N SER A 106 9.30 -12.03 15.06
CA SER A 106 7.92 -12.53 15.09
C SER A 106 7.89 -14.06 15.15
N VAL A 107 6.87 -14.63 15.80
CA VAL A 107 6.65 -16.09 15.83
C VAL A 107 6.53 -16.68 14.41
N SER A 108 5.99 -15.92 13.45
CA SER A 108 5.93 -16.33 12.04
C SER A 108 7.32 -16.44 11.40
N THR A 109 8.25 -15.53 11.75
CA THR A 109 9.65 -15.59 11.30
C THR A 109 10.36 -16.78 11.93
N ILE A 110 10.17 -16.99 13.24
CA ILE A 110 10.72 -18.13 13.98
C ILE A 110 10.25 -19.46 13.36
N LYS A 111 8.99 -19.56 12.93
CA LYS A 111 8.49 -20.73 12.20
C LYS A 111 9.29 -20.99 10.92
N LEU A 112 9.61 -19.94 10.14
CA LEU A 112 10.38 -20.10 8.91
C LEU A 112 11.81 -20.55 9.22
N TYR A 113 12.44 -20.01 10.26
CA TYR A 113 13.75 -20.47 10.73
C TYR A 113 13.71 -21.93 11.18
N TYR A 114 12.70 -22.35 11.94
CA TYR A 114 12.50 -23.75 12.33
C TYR A 114 12.49 -24.68 11.12
N HIS A 115 11.79 -24.33 10.04
CA HIS A 115 11.76 -25.15 8.83
C HIS A 115 13.13 -25.23 8.14
N ILE A 116 13.87 -24.12 8.07
CA ILE A 116 15.22 -24.14 7.48
C ILE A 116 16.18 -24.95 8.35
N LEU A 117 16.14 -24.80 9.67
CA LEU A 117 16.96 -25.60 10.59
C LEU A 117 16.63 -27.09 10.52
N ALA A 118 15.34 -27.45 10.40
CA ALA A 118 14.93 -28.83 10.17
C ALA A 118 15.46 -29.37 8.83
N ASP A 119 15.52 -28.54 7.78
CA ASP A 119 16.15 -28.92 6.52
C ASP A 119 17.68 -29.07 6.66
N MET A 120 18.34 -28.19 7.41
CA MET A 120 19.78 -28.29 7.71
C MET A 120 20.08 -29.59 8.45
N ALA A 121 19.31 -29.93 9.48
CA ALA A 121 19.47 -31.17 10.22
C ALA A 121 19.31 -32.40 9.30
N ARG A 122 18.34 -32.39 8.40
CA ARG A 122 18.14 -33.47 7.41
C ARG A 122 19.30 -33.56 6.42
N PHE A 123 19.83 -32.43 5.97
CA PHE A 123 21.02 -32.39 5.10
C PHE A 123 22.29 -32.89 5.81
N CYS A 124 22.51 -32.48 7.06
CA CYS A 124 23.62 -32.96 7.89
C CYS A 124 23.58 -34.48 8.06
N HIS A 125 22.39 -35.03 8.30
CA HIS A 125 22.21 -36.47 8.42
C HIS A 125 22.39 -37.21 7.08
N SER A 126 21.95 -36.63 5.95
CA SER A 126 22.12 -37.27 4.65
C SER A 126 23.58 -37.39 4.21
N GLN A 127 24.49 -36.56 4.75
CA GLN A 127 25.93 -36.66 4.47
C GLN A 127 26.55 -37.97 5.00
N LYS A 128 25.88 -38.69 5.89
CA LYS A 128 26.31 -40.03 6.35
C LYS A 128 26.50 -41.03 5.20
N LEU A 129 25.80 -40.84 4.09
CA LEU A 129 25.95 -41.66 2.89
C LEU A 129 27.30 -41.44 2.19
N ASN A 130 27.99 -40.34 2.48
CA ASN A 130 29.31 -40.05 1.97
C ASN A 130 30.36 -40.61 2.95
N SER A 131 31.08 -41.64 2.53
CA SER A 131 32.05 -42.39 3.34
C SER A 131 33.18 -41.55 3.92
N LEU A 132 33.48 -40.39 3.31
CA LEU A 132 34.55 -39.48 3.74
C LEU A 132 34.09 -38.43 4.77
N VAL A 133 32.79 -38.18 4.90
CA VAL A 133 32.25 -37.05 5.69
C VAL A 133 31.50 -37.53 6.93
N GLY A 134 30.67 -38.57 6.80
CA GLY A 134 29.79 -39.01 7.88
C GLY A 134 28.68 -38.00 8.19
N THR A 135 28.04 -38.14 9.35
CA THR A 135 27.00 -37.21 9.82
C THR A 135 27.65 -35.89 10.24
N LEU A 136 27.30 -34.79 9.57
CA LEU A 136 27.81 -33.45 9.92
C LEU A 136 27.13 -32.89 11.17
N SER A 137 27.84 -32.08 11.95
CA SER A 137 27.24 -31.17 12.95
C SER A 137 26.86 -29.82 12.32
N PHE A 138 26.06 -29.02 13.03
CA PHE A 138 25.75 -27.65 12.62
C PHE A 138 26.99 -26.75 12.68
N GLU A 139 27.88 -26.98 13.64
CA GLU A 139 29.18 -26.28 13.71
C GLU A 139 29.97 -26.50 12.42
N GLN A 140 30.15 -27.76 11.98
CA GLN A 140 30.84 -28.08 10.73
C GLN A 140 30.15 -27.44 9.52
N LEU A 141 28.82 -27.51 9.45
CA LEU A 141 28.04 -26.93 8.36
C LEU A 141 28.18 -25.40 8.28
N LEU A 142 28.19 -24.71 9.43
CA LEU A 142 28.15 -23.24 9.51
C LEU A 142 29.52 -22.58 9.50
N THR A 143 30.60 -23.33 9.74
CA THR A 143 31.99 -22.86 9.75
C THR A 143 32.76 -23.22 8.47
N THR A 144 32.33 -24.25 7.73
CA THR A 144 33.05 -24.74 6.54
C THR A 144 32.38 -24.25 5.25
N PRO A 145 33.07 -23.42 4.42
CA PRO A 145 32.46 -22.83 3.22
C PRO A 145 31.93 -23.85 2.20
N SER A 146 32.64 -24.98 2.03
CA SER A 146 32.26 -26.03 1.08
C SER A 146 30.96 -26.74 1.48
N TYR A 147 30.77 -27.05 2.77
CA TYR A 147 29.54 -27.67 3.28
C TYR A 147 28.36 -26.72 3.22
N LEU A 148 28.57 -25.45 3.58
CA LEU A 148 27.54 -24.41 3.48
C LEU A 148 27.10 -24.21 2.02
N ALA A 149 28.06 -24.13 1.09
CA ALA A 149 27.77 -24.02 -0.34
C ALA A 149 27.00 -25.25 -0.87
N ALA A 150 27.35 -26.46 -0.41
CA ALA A 150 26.63 -27.68 -0.77
C ALA A 150 25.17 -27.66 -0.27
N PHE A 151 24.93 -27.18 0.95
CA PHE A 151 23.58 -27.01 1.49
C PHE A 151 22.76 -25.97 0.70
N VAL A 152 23.35 -24.82 0.38
CA VAL A 152 22.71 -23.77 -0.43
C VAL A 152 22.34 -24.31 -1.81
N ARG A 153 23.21 -25.09 -2.44
CA ARG A 153 22.91 -25.79 -3.72
C ARG A 153 21.78 -26.81 -3.56
N HIS A 154 21.79 -27.60 -2.49
CA HIS A 154 20.73 -28.58 -2.20
C HIS A 154 19.35 -27.95 -2.01
N GLN A 155 19.27 -26.73 -1.46
CA GLN A 155 18.01 -25.99 -1.31
C GLN A 155 17.45 -25.42 -2.62
N GLY A 156 18.30 -25.18 -3.62
CA GLY A 156 17.91 -24.71 -4.94
C GLY A 156 17.20 -23.36 -4.96
N ASN A 157 16.30 -23.15 -5.93
CA ASN A 157 15.60 -21.88 -6.18
C ASN A 157 14.33 -21.67 -5.31
N ARG A 158 14.32 -22.10 -4.06
CA ARG A 158 13.19 -21.83 -3.16
C ARG A 158 13.13 -20.33 -2.83
N ASN A 159 12.09 -19.64 -3.32
CA ASN A 159 11.94 -18.17 -3.23
C ASN A 159 12.12 -17.60 -1.81
N ASN A 160 11.63 -18.29 -0.77
CA ASN A 160 11.76 -17.84 0.62
C ASN A 160 13.15 -18.09 1.21
N PHE A 161 13.89 -19.08 0.71
CA PHE A 161 15.22 -19.42 1.23
C PHE A 161 16.24 -18.33 0.88
N LYS A 162 16.26 -17.86 -0.38
CA LYS A 162 17.24 -16.87 -0.86
C LYS A 162 17.17 -15.52 -0.14
N SER A 163 15.97 -15.07 0.25
CA SER A 163 15.79 -13.81 0.97
C SER A 163 16.00 -13.97 2.49
N LEU A 164 15.63 -15.12 3.05
CA LEU A 164 15.61 -15.32 4.50
C LEU A 164 16.94 -15.86 5.06
N PHE A 165 17.62 -16.74 4.31
CA PHE A 165 18.83 -17.42 4.78
C PHE A 165 20.01 -16.46 5.04
N PRO A 166 20.29 -15.46 4.18
CA PRO A 166 21.34 -14.47 4.49
C PRO A 166 21.07 -13.71 5.79
N ALA A 167 19.82 -13.28 6.01
CA ALA A 167 19.41 -12.62 7.25
C ALA A 167 19.53 -13.56 8.47
N MET A 168 19.17 -14.83 8.30
CA MET A 168 19.30 -15.85 9.34
C MET A 168 20.77 -16.06 9.75
N MET A 169 21.68 -16.10 8.78
CA MET A 169 23.11 -16.25 9.02
C MET A 169 23.74 -15.00 9.66
N SER A 170 23.34 -13.80 9.22
CA SER A 170 23.76 -12.54 9.86
C SER A 170 23.34 -12.47 11.32
N ASN A 171 22.12 -12.95 11.65
CA ASN A 171 21.64 -13.02 13.02
C ASN A 171 22.47 -13.98 13.90
N LEU A 172 22.90 -15.13 13.37
CA LEU A 172 23.79 -16.03 14.09
C LEU A 172 25.19 -15.45 14.25
N ALA A 173 25.74 -14.84 13.20
CA ALA A 173 27.05 -14.18 13.28
C ALA A 173 27.06 -13.09 14.37
N PHE A 174 25.95 -12.36 14.53
CA PHE A 174 25.80 -11.38 15.61
C PHE A 174 25.69 -12.00 17.00
N ALA A 175 24.98 -13.13 17.17
CA ALA A 175 24.93 -13.85 18.45
C ALA A 175 26.35 -14.21 18.93
N GLY A 176 27.27 -14.42 17.98
CA GLY A 176 28.70 -14.48 18.20
C GLY A 176 29.18 -15.77 18.87
N GLU A 177 30.50 -15.90 18.95
CA GLU A 177 31.16 -17.10 19.49
C GLU A 177 30.79 -17.38 20.94
N LYS A 178 30.60 -16.34 21.76
CA LYS A 178 30.25 -16.49 23.19
C LYS A 178 28.94 -17.25 23.40
N CYS A 179 27.97 -17.10 22.49
CA CYS A 179 26.69 -17.79 22.59
C CYS A 179 26.71 -19.11 21.81
N LEU A 180 27.34 -19.16 20.64
CA LEU A 180 27.26 -20.35 19.76
C LEU A 180 28.33 -21.40 20.05
N GLY A 181 29.47 -21.00 20.63
CA GLY A 181 30.68 -21.81 20.80
C GLY A 181 31.56 -21.88 19.55
N TYR A 182 31.17 -21.24 18.45
CA TYR A 182 31.91 -21.20 17.18
C TYR A 182 31.57 -19.94 16.37
N ASN A 183 32.46 -19.59 15.43
CA ASN A 183 32.27 -18.45 14.52
C ASN A 183 31.53 -18.87 13.26
N VAL A 184 30.37 -18.25 13.02
CA VAL A 184 29.54 -18.51 11.84
C VAL A 184 30.06 -17.75 10.64
N LEU A 185 30.11 -18.40 9.48
CA LEU A 185 30.54 -17.79 8.23
C LEU A 185 29.71 -16.58 7.84
N ASN A 186 30.39 -15.54 7.33
CA ASN A 186 29.72 -14.42 6.68
C ASN A 186 29.25 -14.84 5.29
N VAL A 187 28.04 -14.41 4.94
CA VAL A 187 27.32 -14.85 3.74
C VAL A 187 27.50 -13.88 2.57
N SER A 188 28.27 -12.80 2.77
CA SER A 188 28.63 -11.81 1.73
C SER A 188 29.19 -12.45 0.46
N ASP A 189 29.90 -13.57 0.59
CA ASP A 189 30.66 -14.18 -0.51
C ASP A 189 29.89 -15.31 -1.20
N ILE A 190 28.67 -15.63 -0.73
CA ILE A 190 27.81 -16.65 -1.32
C ILE A 190 26.82 -15.94 -2.24
N SER A 191 26.92 -16.19 -3.56
CA SER A 191 26.04 -15.60 -4.57
C SER A 191 24.57 -16.05 -4.39
N PHE A 192 23.76 -15.22 -3.73
CA PHE A 192 22.31 -15.28 -3.85
C PHE A 192 21.92 -14.39 -5.03
N THR A 193 21.67 -15.00 -6.19
CA THR A 193 21.15 -14.32 -7.38
C THR A 193 20.06 -13.30 -7.02
N HIS A 194 20.32 -12.03 -7.37
CA HIS A 194 19.51 -10.81 -7.16
C HIS A 194 18.22 -10.99 -6.34
N ILE A 195 18.23 -10.45 -5.12
CA ILE A 195 17.01 -10.18 -4.36
C ILE A 195 16.14 -9.29 -5.26
N LYS A 196 15.01 -9.82 -5.75
CA LYS A 196 14.04 -9.02 -6.51
C LYS A 196 13.68 -7.81 -5.65
N ASN A 197 13.98 -6.60 -6.15
CA ASN A 197 13.49 -5.37 -5.55
C ASN A 197 11.98 -5.53 -5.33
N ASN A 198 11.53 -5.37 -4.09
CA ASN A 198 10.13 -5.49 -3.71
C ASN A 198 9.36 -4.37 -4.42
N LYS A 199 8.83 -4.65 -5.61
CA LYS A 199 8.02 -3.69 -6.37
C LYS A 199 6.82 -3.30 -5.51
N GLN A 200 6.48 -2.01 -5.51
CA GLN A 200 5.28 -1.55 -4.80
C GLN A 200 4.04 -2.23 -5.40
N HIS A 201 3.02 -2.46 -4.56
CA HIS A 201 1.71 -2.89 -5.04
C HIS A 201 1.14 -1.83 -5.99
N PRO A 202 0.60 -2.22 -7.17
CA PRO A 202 0.02 -1.25 -8.09
C PRO A 202 -1.29 -0.70 -7.58
N VAL A 203 -1.60 0.54 -7.96
CA VAL A 203 -2.92 1.15 -7.80
C VAL A 203 -3.93 0.35 -8.62
N ILE A 204 -5.18 0.21 -8.16
CA ILE A 204 -6.27 -0.36 -8.95
C ILE A 204 -6.74 0.74 -9.90
N PRO A 205 -6.71 0.53 -11.24
CA PRO A 205 -7.18 1.51 -12.21
C PRO A 205 -8.59 1.99 -11.88
N LEU A 206 -8.86 3.28 -12.09
CA LEU A 206 -10.02 3.96 -11.54
C LEU A 206 -11.33 3.31 -11.98
N ARG A 207 -11.44 2.96 -13.26
CA ARG A 207 -12.61 2.26 -13.83
C ARG A 207 -12.90 0.95 -13.09
N ILE A 208 -11.86 0.14 -12.86
CA ILE A 208 -11.97 -1.13 -12.13
C ILE A 208 -12.30 -0.86 -10.66
N TYR A 209 -11.69 0.16 -10.07
CA TYR A 209 -11.88 0.53 -8.67
C TYR A 209 -13.33 0.96 -8.38
N ILE A 210 -13.91 1.83 -9.21
CA ILE A 210 -15.30 2.27 -9.13
C ILE A 210 -16.26 1.09 -9.34
N GLU A 211 -16.00 0.24 -10.34
CA GLU A 211 -16.84 -0.94 -10.61
C GLU A 211 -16.83 -1.92 -9.42
N ILE A 212 -15.68 -2.08 -8.74
CA ILE A 212 -15.60 -2.87 -7.52
C ILE A 212 -16.46 -2.25 -6.40
N ILE A 213 -16.38 -0.92 -6.22
CA ILE A 213 -17.18 -0.21 -5.21
C ILE A 213 -18.67 -0.44 -5.47
N ASN A 214 -19.15 -0.14 -6.67
CA ASN A 214 -20.57 -0.23 -7.05
C ASN A 214 -21.09 -1.66 -6.89
N ARG A 215 -20.45 -2.65 -7.51
CA ARG A 215 -20.91 -4.05 -7.42
C ARG A 215 -20.87 -4.59 -6.00
N SER A 216 -19.86 -4.21 -5.21
CA SER A 216 -19.79 -4.63 -3.80
C SER A 216 -20.90 -3.99 -2.96
N ALA A 217 -21.33 -2.77 -3.28
CA ALA A 217 -22.46 -2.10 -2.65
C ALA A 217 -23.78 -2.80 -3.01
N ASP A 218 -24.02 -3.12 -4.28
CA ASP A 218 -25.21 -3.85 -4.72
C ASP A 218 -25.32 -5.22 -4.02
N ILE A 219 -24.21 -5.95 -3.94
CA ILE A 219 -24.16 -7.24 -3.21
C ILE A 219 -24.46 -7.01 -1.72
N LEU A 220 -23.89 -5.97 -1.12
CA LEU A 220 -24.12 -5.65 0.28
C LEU A 220 -25.59 -5.32 0.55
N ASP A 221 -26.27 -4.60 -0.34
CA ASP A 221 -27.69 -4.29 -0.19
C ASP A 221 -28.54 -5.57 -0.15
N VAL A 222 -28.28 -6.52 -1.05
CA VAL A 222 -28.96 -7.82 -1.06
C VAL A 222 -28.71 -8.59 0.24
N LEU A 223 -27.45 -8.63 0.70
CA LEU A 223 -27.10 -9.34 1.93
C LEU A 223 -27.70 -8.67 3.18
N HIS A 224 -27.59 -7.35 3.27
CA HIS A 224 -28.07 -6.54 4.41
C HIS A 224 -29.60 -6.64 4.57
N ASN A 225 -30.34 -6.50 3.46
CA ASN A 225 -31.81 -6.64 3.45
C ASN A 225 -32.29 -8.04 3.86
N ASN A 226 -31.44 -9.07 3.76
CA ASN A 226 -31.78 -10.45 4.09
C ASN A 226 -31.02 -11.01 5.31
N VAL A 227 -30.39 -10.16 6.14
CA VAL A 227 -29.55 -10.59 7.28
C VAL A 227 -30.25 -11.58 8.19
N GLN A 228 -31.49 -11.27 8.61
CA GLN A 228 -32.25 -12.13 9.52
C GLN A 228 -32.59 -13.49 8.89
N ARG A 229 -32.91 -13.50 7.58
CA ARG A 229 -33.20 -14.73 6.83
C ARG A 229 -31.95 -15.59 6.69
N ILE A 230 -30.81 -14.97 6.37
CA ILE A 230 -29.49 -15.64 6.32
C ILE A 230 -29.16 -16.27 7.66
N GLU A 231 -29.30 -15.53 8.75
CA GLU A 231 -29.04 -16.04 10.11
C GLU A 231 -29.94 -17.25 10.43
N SER A 232 -31.25 -17.14 10.20
CA SER A 232 -32.21 -18.22 10.42
C SER A 232 -31.91 -19.48 9.59
N PHE A 233 -31.52 -19.30 8.32
CA PHE A 233 -31.22 -20.38 7.40
C PHE A 233 -29.97 -21.14 7.83
N ILE A 234 -28.90 -20.44 8.22
CA ILE A 234 -27.66 -21.07 8.70
C ILE A 234 -27.92 -21.84 10.01
N LEU A 235 -28.72 -21.27 10.92
CA LEU A 235 -29.07 -21.91 12.18
C LEU A 235 -29.85 -23.22 12.01
N ALA A 236 -30.65 -23.36 10.94
CA ALA A 236 -31.37 -24.61 10.64
C ALA A 236 -30.42 -25.81 10.45
N PHE A 237 -29.17 -25.58 10.04
CA PHE A 237 -28.15 -26.64 9.88
C PHE A 237 -27.57 -27.16 11.21
N LYS A 238 -28.00 -26.61 12.36
CA LYS A 238 -27.73 -27.18 13.69
C LYS A 238 -28.32 -28.59 13.80
N ASP A 239 -29.46 -28.83 13.15
CA ASP A 239 -29.95 -30.18 12.89
C ASP A 239 -29.05 -30.82 11.82
N THR A 240 -28.32 -31.87 12.21
CA THR A 240 -27.37 -32.57 11.33
C THR A 240 -28.05 -33.22 10.13
N THR A 241 -29.36 -33.45 10.17
CA THR A 241 -30.13 -34.13 9.12
C THR A 241 -30.73 -33.16 8.11
N TYR A 242 -30.82 -31.87 8.45
CA TYR A 242 -31.42 -30.81 7.64
C TYR A 242 -30.64 -30.56 6.33
N GLY A 243 -31.31 -30.45 5.20
CA GLY A 243 -30.65 -30.24 3.91
C GLY A 243 -30.02 -31.50 3.29
N TYR A 244 -30.08 -32.67 3.93
CA TYR A 244 -29.68 -33.93 3.29
C TYR A 244 -30.80 -34.47 2.37
N PRO A 245 -30.46 -35.09 1.22
CA PRO A 245 -31.44 -35.80 0.41
C PRO A 245 -32.17 -36.89 1.22
N LYS A 246 -33.45 -37.14 0.92
CA LYS A 246 -34.25 -38.19 1.59
C LYS A 246 -33.56 -39.57 1.54
N VAL A 247 -32.87 -39.88 0.44
CA VAL A 247 -32.07 -41.11 0.28
C VAL A 247 -30.94 -41.20 1.30
N THR A 248 -30.25 -40.09 1.57
CA THR A 248 -29.17 -40.03 2.57
C THR A 248 -29.73 -40.15 3.98
N GLN A 249 -30.88 -39.51 4.28
CA GLN A 249 -31.56 -39.64 5.57
C GLN A 249 -32.01 -41.09 5.84
N GLN A 250 -32.46 -41.80 4.79
CA GLN A 250 -32.79 -43.22 4.87
C GLN A 250 -31.55 -44.08 5.17
N ARG A 251 -30.40 -43.79 4.54
CA ARG A 251 -29.12 -44.48 4.84
C ARG A 251 -28.65 -44.26 6.28
N LEU A 252 -28.95 -43.09 6.85
CA LEU A 252 -28.69 -42.77 8.25
C LEU A 252 -29.72 -43.40 9.22
N LYS A 253 -30.63 -44.27 8.72
CA LYS A 253 -31.66 -44.98 9.49
C LYS A 253 -32.62 -44.06 10.26
N ILE A 254 -32.86 -42.86 9.75
CA ILE A 254 -33.81 -41.91 10.34
C ILE A 254 -35.25 -42.38 10.05
N PRO A 255 -36.20 -42.36 11.01
CA PRO A 255 -37.60 -42.67 10.75
C PRO A 255 -38.22 -41.67 9.77
N LYS A 256 -39.12 -42.13 8.87
CA LYS A 256 -39.80 -41.27 7.89
C LYS A 256 -40.55 -40.09 8.52
N THR A 257 -41.08 -40.26 9.73
CA THR A 257 -41.78 -39.20 10.50
C THR A 257 -40.85 -38.08 10.97
N GLN A 258 -39.54 -38.34 11.01
CA GLN A 258 -38.51 -37.38 11.43
C GLN A 258 -37.73 -36.81 10.24
N TYR A 259 -38.12 -37.11 9.00
CA TYR A 259 -37.45 -36.58 7.82
C TYR A 259 -37.46 -35.06 7.82
N ARG A 260 -36.30 -34.48 7.54
CA ARG A 260 -36.12 -33.04 7.38
C ARG A 260 -36.15 -32.62 5.91
N PRO A 261 -36.47 -31.35 5.63
CA PRO A 261 -36.34 -30.78 4.29
C PRO A 261 -34.97 -31.06 3.66
N ASN A 262 -34.97 -31.33 2.36
CA ASN A 262 -33.73 -31.40 1.57
C ASN A 262 -33.21 -29.98 1.30
N PHE A 263 -32.01 -29.84 0.74
CA PHE A 263 -31.37 -28.52 0.58
C PHE A 263 -32.19 -27.55 -0.29
N GLN A 264 -32.79 -28.05 -1.38
CA GLN A 264 -33.60 -27.22 -2.28
C GLN A 264 -34.90 -26.76 -1.61
N GLN A 265 -35.54 -27.65 -0.85
CA GLN A 265 -36.73 -27.29 -0.06
C GLN A 265 -36.36 -26.27 1.02
N ALA A 266 -35.22 -26.43 1.69
CA ALA A 266 -34.74 -25.48 2.68
C ALA A 266 -34.51 -24.06 2.10
N LEU A 267 -34.01 -23.96 0.86
CA LEU A 267 -33.87 -22.66 0.18
C LEU A 267 -35.23 -21.99 -0.07
N ILE A 268 -36.24 -22.78 -0.44
CA ILE A 268 -37.61 -22.31 -0.68
C ILE A 268 -38.27 -21.90 0.64
N ASP A 269 -38.19 -22.75 1.66
CA ASP A 269 -38.81 -22.55 2.98
C ASP A 269 -38.30 -21.26 3.66
N HIS A 270 -37.03 -20.91 3.47
CA HIS A 270 -36.43 -19.69 4.00
C HIS A 270 -36.45 -18.49 3.03
N GLY A 271 -36.99 -18.65 1.82
CA GLY A 271 -37.05 -17.58 0.82
C GLY A 271 -35.68 -17.08 0.34
N MET A 272 -34.71 -17.98 0.20
CA MET A 272 -33.28 -17.63 0.01
C MET A 272 -32.82 -17.59 -1.46
N ASN A 273 -33.72 -17.83 -2.41
CA ASN A 273 -33.40 -17.85 -3.84
C ASN A 273 -32.85 -16.50 -4.35
N SER A 274 -33.30 -15.38 -3.76
CA SER A 274 -32.79 -14.05 -4.08
C SER A 274 -31.37 -13.79 -3.54
N VAL A 275 -30.92 -14.54 -2.53
CA VAL A 275 -29.60 -14.36 -1.92
C VAL A 275 -28.56 -15.31 -2.53
N PHE A 276 -28.91 -16.59 -2.72
CA PHE A 276 -27.99 -17.61 -3.24
C PHE A 276 -28.06 -17.71 -4.78
N HIS A 277 -27.76 -16.62 -5.45
CA HIS A 277 -27.63 -16.53 -6.91
C HIS A 277 -26.22 -16.06 -7.31
N GLY A 278 -25.89 -16.13 -8.61
CA GLY A 278 -24.57 -15.74 -9.13
C GLY A 278 -23.42 -16.45 -8.40
N ASP A 279 -22.52 -15.69 -7.79
CA ASP A 279 -21.36 -16.21 -7.06
C ASP A 279 -21.70 -16.97 -5.77
N PHE A 280 -22.94 -16.85 -5.27
CA PHE A 280 -23.42 -17.52 -4.06
C PHE A 280 -24.29 -18.75 -4.35
N VAL A 281 -24.39 -19.20 -5.61
CA VAL A 281 -25.17 -20.40 -5.94
C VAL A 281 -24.69 -21.60 -5.12
N CYS A 282 -25.65 -22.28 -4.48
CA CYS A 282 -25.39 -23.50 -3.74
C CYS A 282 -26.52 -24.52 -3.91
N HIS A 283 -26.15 -25.79 -3.95
CA HIS A 283 -27.08 -26.92 -4.15
C HIS A 283 -27.03 -27.95 -3.00
N ASN A 284 -26.04 -27.82 -2.13
CA ASN A 284 -25.81 -28.71 -1.00
C ASN A 284 -24.99 -28.02 0.11
N ARG A 285 -24.88 -28.67 1.27
CA ARG A 285 -24.12 -28.22 2.44
C ARG A 285 -22.67 -27.81 2.12
N LYS A 286 -21.97 -28.52 1.22
CA LYS A 286 -20.58 -28.20 0.86
C LYS A 286 -20.50 -26.91 0.04
N SER A 287 -21.37 -26.76 -0.97
CA SER A 287 -21.47 -25.51 -1.74
C SER A 287 -21.95 -24.33 -0.89
N LEU A 288 -22.78 -24.56 0.13
CA LEU A 288 -23.18 -23.51 1.08
C LEU A 288 -21.97 -22.98 1.86
N SER A 289 -21.08 -23.85 2.33
CA SER A 289 -19.83 -23.43 2.98
C SER A 289 -18.97 -22.54 2.06
N MET A 290 -18.94 -22.82 0.76
CA MET A 290 -18.23 -21.96 -0.21
C MET A 290 -18.96 -20.63 -0.44
N ALA A 291 -20.29 -20.65 -0.57
CA ALA A 291 -21.08 -19.43 -0.71
C ALA A 291 -20.89 -18.48 0.49
N LEU A 292 -20.90 -19.01 1.73
CA LEU A 292 -20.64 -18.21 2.93
C LEU A 292 -19.21 -17.65 2.98
N LEU A 293 -18.20 -18.41 2.51
CA LEU A 293 -16.84 -17.89 2.37
C LEU A 293 -16.79 -16.75 1.33
N SER A 294 -17.48 -16.90 0.19
CA SER A 294 -17.61 -15.83 -0.81
C SER A 294 -18.28 -14.59 -0.23
N MET A 295 -19.37 -14.73 0.54
CA MET A 295 -20.02 -13.61 1.23
C MET A 295 -19.04 -12.91 2.18
N GLN A 296 -18.38 -13.66 3.06
CA GLN A 296 -17.36 -13.11 3.97
C GLN A 296 -16.25 -12.36 3.22
N TYR A 297 -15.83 -12.84 2.04
CA TYR A 297 -14.82 -12.17 1.23
C TYR A 297 -15.30 -10.83 0.67
N VAL A 298 -16.56 -10.73 0.23
CA VAL A 298 -17.15 -9.44 -0.20
C VAL A 298 -17.20 -8.46 0.96
N LEU A 299 -17.64 -8.89 2.15
CA LEU A 299 -17.66 -8.04 3.34
C LEU A 299 -16.25 -7.55 3.71
N LYS A 300 -15.25 -8.43 3.59
CA LYS A 300 -13.84 -8.07 3.76
C LYS A 300 -13.36 -7.03 2.72
N ILE A 301 -13.80 -7.14 1.46
CA ILE A 301 -13.48 -6.15 0.41
C ILE A 301 -14.02 -4.78 0.80
N ILE A 302 -15.28 -4.70 1.26
CA ILE A 302 -15.93 -3.44 1.65
C ILE A 302 -15.18 -2.79 2.81
N ILE A 303 -14.83 -3.56 3.84
CA ILE A 303 -14.01 -3.05 4.94
C ILE A 303 -12.68 -2.49 4.40
N HIS A 304 -12.00 -3.20 3.50
CA HIS A 304 -10.75 -2.70 2.90
C HIS A 304 -10.92 -1.43 2.07
N LEU A 305 -11.99 -1.31 1.29
CA LEU A 305 -12.26 -0.17 0.41
C LEU A 305 -12.34 1.14 1.19
N TYR A 306 -13.08 1.14 2.30
CA TYR A 306 -13.40 2.36 3.04
C TYR A 306 -12.48 2.64 4.23
N THR A 307 -11.87 1.63 4.85
CA THR A 307 -11.00 1.83 6.03
C THR A 307 -9.51 1.88 5.67
N GLY A 308 -9.12 1.22 4.58
CA GLY A 308 -7.72 0.99 4.23
C GLY A 308 -6.96 0.10 5.22
N MET A 309 -7.63 -0.61 6.13
CA MET A 309 -7.01 -1.54 7.08
C MET A 309 -6.14 -2.58 6.37
N ARG A 310 -5.04 -3.01 7.00
CA ARG A 310 -4.21 -4.12 6.49
C ARG A 310 -4.98 -5.43 6.58
N ASP A 311 -4.62 -6.39 5.75
CA ASP A 311 -5.22 -7.74 5.73
C ASP A 311 -5.32 -8.36 7.13
N GLN A 312 -4.21 -8.37 7.87
CA GLN A 312 -4.17 -8.92 9.23
C GLN A 312 -4.93 -8.08 10.26
N GLU A 313 -5.15 -6.79 10.01
CA GLU A 313 -6.00 -5.93 10.86
C GLU A 313 -7.47 -6.32 10.68
N VAL A 314 -7.94 -6.44 9.43
CA VAL A 314 -9.32 -6.89 9.13
C VAL A 314 -9.57 -8.31 9.64
N MET A 315 -8.62 -9.22 9.42
CA MET A 315 -8.70 -10.59 9.93
C MET A 315 -8.60 -10.68 11.46
N ARG A 316 -8.39 -9.59 12.22
CA ARG A 316 -8.41 -9.62 13.69
C ARG A 316 -9.64 -8.95 14.30
N LEU A 317 -10.51 -8.40 13.47
CA LEU A 317 -11.80 -7.89 13.93
C LEU A 317 -12.52 -9.01 14.69
N LYS A 318 -13.02 -8.63 15.87
CA LYS A 318 -13.85 -9.48 16.72
C LYS A 318 -15.33 -9.28 16.36
N HIS A 319 -16.20 -10.12 16.90
CA HIS A 319 -17.65 -9.93 16.81
C HIS A 319 -18.04 -8.50 17.24
N ASP A 320 -17.63 -8.07 18.44
CA ASP A 320 -17.95 -6.75 19.01
C ASP A 320 -16.89 -5.70 18.66
N CYS A 321 -16.65 -5.47 17.36
CA CYS A 321 -15.61 -4.55 16.89
C CYS A 321 -16.07 -3.11 16.67
N THR A 322 -17.37 -2.84 16.72
CA THR A 322 -17.99 -1.54 16.42
C THR A 322 -18.20 -0.72 17.69
N ILE A 323 -17.75 0.53 17.67
CA ILE A 323 -17.97 1.53 18.72
C ILE A 323 -18.50 2.79 18.02
N GLN A 324 -19.65 3.30 18.44
CA GLN A 324 -20.15 4.60 17.99
C GLN A 324 -19.82 5.65 19.05
N VAL A 325 -19.16 6.73 18.65
CA VAL A 325 -18.81 7.85 19.53
C VAL A 325 -19.56 9.09 19.06
N VAL A 326 -20.37 9.66 19.95
CA VAL A 326 -21.01 10.96 19.73
C VAL A 326 -19.93 12.03 19.83
N THR A 327 -19.68 12.72 18.72
CA THR A 327 -18.65 13.76 18.61
C THR A 327 -19.20 15.15 18.94
N GLU A 328 -20.41 15.43 18.49
CA GLU A 328 -21.17 16.64 18.78
C GLU A 328 -22.58 16.20 19.20
N PRO A 329 -23.05 16.55 20.42
CA PRO A 329 -24.42 16.28 20.83
C PRO A 329 -25.41 17.10 20.00
N GLU A 330 -26.67 16.66 19.95
CA GLU A 330 -27.71 17.43 19.26
C GLU A 330 -27.80 18.86 19.82
N THR A 331 -27.93 19.84 18.94
CA THR A 331 -28.27 21.20 19.34
C THR A 331 -29.70 21.51 18.95
N ARG A 332 -30.49 21.92 19.95
CA ARG A 332 -31.84 22.44 19.78
C ARG A 332 -31.78 23.94 19.98
N ASP A 333 -32.61 24.68 19.25
CA ASP A 333 -32.79 26.10 19.52
C ASP A 333 -33.70 26.36 20.73
N ASP A 334 -33.85 27.62 21.08
CA ASP A 334 -34.66 28.09 22.22
C ASP A 334 -36.15 27.71 22.08
N ASP A 335 -36.60 27.42 20.85
CA ASP A 335 -37.96 26.96 20.51
C ASP A 335 -38.08 25.42 20.49
N GLY A 336 -37.00 24.69 20.81
CA GLY A 336 -36.96 23.23 20.87
C GLY A 336 -36.84 22.52 19.52
N VAL A 337 -36.56 23.26 18.44
CA VAL A 337 -36.38 22.73 17.08
C VAL A 337 -34.94 22.23 16.92
N LEU A 338 -34.81 21.00 16.44
CA LEU A 338 -33.51 20.37 16.18
C LEU A 338 -32.81 21.09 15.03
N ARG A 339 -31.68 21.76 15.30
CA ARG A 339 -30.89 22.45 14.27
C ARG A 339 -29.80 21.56 13.71
N ASP A 340 -28.97 20.99 14.58
CA ASP A 340 -27.93 20.05 14.18
C ASP A 340 -28.17 18.67 14.81
N PRO A 341 -28.31 17.61 13.99
CA PRO A 341 -28.39 16.25 14.50
C PRO A 341 -27.05 15.80 15.10
N GLU A 342 -27.09 14.79 15.99
CA GLU A 342 -25.88 14.21 16.58
C GLU A 342 -24.91 13.75 15.48
N LYS A 343 -23.66 14.24 15.54
CA LYS A 343 -22.59 13.74 14.66
C LYS A 343 -21.91 12.56 15.34
N MET A 344 -22.21 11.36 14.87
CA MET A 344 -21.57 10.14 15.33
C MET A 344 -20.41 9.73 14.42
N ILE A 345 -19.27 9.40 15.03
CA ILE A 345 -18.16 8.75 14.35
C ILE A 345 -18.19 7.26 14.72
N SER A 346 -18.23 6.42 13.68
CA SER A 346 -18.13 4.98 13.84
C SER A 346 -16.67 4.55 13.84
N ILE A 347 -16.28 3.88 14.92
CA ILE A 347 -14.94 3.43 15.19
C ILE A 347 -14.89 1.91 15.15
N LEU A 348 -14.03 1.35 14.31
CA LEU A 348 -13.64 -0.05 14.39
C LEU A 348 -12.41 -0.18 15.25
N SER A 349 -12.38 -1.13 16.19
CA SER A 349 -11.19 -1.39 17.00
C SER A 349 -10.53 -2.73 16.63
N THR A 350 -9.18 -2.75 16.52
CA THR A 350 -8.24 -3.89 16.72
C THR A 350 -6.94 -3.78 15.89
N THR A 351 -5.75 -3.60 16.48
CA THR A 351 -4.48 -3.57 15.69
C THR A 351 -3.24 -4.07 16.43
N THR A 352 -2.18 -4.36 15.66
CA THR A 352 -0.82 -4.67 16.16
C THR A 352 0.25 -4.16 15.18
N LYS A 353 0.45 -2.84 15.05
CA LYS A 353 1.63 -2.36 14.32
C LYS A 353 2.23 -1.13 14.99
N PHE A 354 3.56 -1.11 15.02
CA PHE A 354 4.47 -0.11 15.64
C PHE A 354 4.83 -0.30 17.11
N GLU A 355 4.19 -1.23 17.82
CA GLU A 355 4.61 -1.61 19.17
C GLU A 355 4.77 -3.14 19.24
N GLY A 356 5.76 -3.64 19.99
CA GLY A 356 6.10 -5.07 20.09
C GLY A 356 5.06 -5.92 20.83
N TYR A 357 3.82 -5.42 20.92
CA TYR A 357 2.66 -5.98 21.60
C TYR A 357 1.34 -5.53 20.94
N LYS A 358 0.21 -6.15 21.33
CA LYS A 358 -1.13 -5.80 20.81
C LYS A 358 -1.64 -4.52 21.50
N LYS A 359 -1.91 -3.46 20.73
CA LYS A 359 -2.50 -2.21 21.19
C LYS A 359 -3.81 -1.97 20.44
N GLU A 360 -4.85 -1.62 21.16
CA GLU A 360 -6.12 -1.27 20.55
C GLU A 360 -5.96 0.08 19.83
N GLU A 361 -6.23 0.13 18.53
CA GLU A 361 -6.40 1.39 17.79
C GLU A 361 -7.71 1.35 17.02
N SER A 362 -8.15 2.55 16.65
CA SER A 362 -9.47 2.90 16.13
C SER A 362 -9.43 3.35 14.67
N TRP A 363 -10.29 2.83 13.79
CA TRP A 363 -10.47 3.32 12.43
C TRP A 363 -11.81 3.99 12.24
N LEU A 364 -11.83 5.09 11.49
CA LEU A 364 -13.08 5.67 11.02
C LEU A 364 -13.72 4.73 10.00
N ALA A 365 -15.01 4.47 10.16
CA ALA A 365 -15.82 3.61 9.31
C ALA A 365 -17.06 4.36 8.80
N THR A 366 -17.40 4.14 7.53
CA THR A 366 -18.61 4.68 6.91
C THR A 366 -19.83 3.78 7.16
N SER A 367 -21.02 4.23 6.77
CA SER A 367 -22.27 3.46 6.83
C SER A 367 -22.15 2.09 6.14
N GLU A 368 -21.48 2.04 4.99
CA GLU A 368 -21.31 0.82 4.20
C GLU A 368 -20.51 -0.23 4.98
N VAL A 369 -19.50 0.22 5.73
CA VAL A 369 -18.67 -0.64 6.57
C VAL A 369 -19.49 -1.18 7.75
N LEU A 370 -20.34 -0.37 8.37
CA LEU A 370 -21.22 -0.81 9.45
C LEU A 370 -22.19 -1.88 8.98
N ARG A 371 -22.90 -1.63 7.88
CA ARG A 371 -23.81 -2.62 7.27
C ARG A 371 -23.08 -3.92 6.95
N ALA A 372 -21.84 -3.83 6.42
CA ALA A 372 -21.03 -5.01 6.14
C ALA A 372 -20.66 -5.78 7.41
N ILE A 373 -20.38 -5.08 8.51
CA ILE A 373 -20.09 -5.72 9.81
C ILE A 373 -21.34 -6.34 10.41
N GLU A 374 -22.51 -5.72 10.31
CA GLU A 374 -23.77 -6.31 10.77
C GLU A 374 -24.05 -7.66 10.09
N VAL A 375 -23.86 -7.72 8.76
CA VAL A 375 -23.95 -8.99 8.01
C VAL A 375 -22.89 -9.98 8.51
N ALA A 376 -21.63 -9.54 8.70
CA ALA A 376 -20.56 -10.40 9.16
C ALA A 376 -20.80 -10.92 10.59
N GLN A 377 -21.37 -10.10 11.48
CA GLN A 377 -21.78 -10.48 12.83
C GLN A 377 -22.87 -11.53 12.79
N ALA A 378 -23.90 -11.38 11.94
CA ALA A 378 -24.94 -12.39 11.78
C ALA A 378 -24.39 -13.74 11.29
N LEU A 379 -23.46 -13.72 10.33
CA LEU A 379 -22.73 -14.92 9.90
C LEU A 379 -21.87 -15.50 11.04
N CYS A 380 -21.19 -14.66 11.81
CA CYS A 380 -20.37 -15.08 12.95
C CYS A 380 -21.24 -15.75 14.03
N ARG A 381 -22.35 -15.13 14.46
CA ARG A 381 -23.27 -15.67 15.46
C ARG A 381 -23.82 -17.02 15.05
N SER A 382 -24.34 -17.13 13.82
CA SER A 382 -24.91 -18.37 13.32
C SER A 382 -23.87 -19.50 13.23
N LEU A 383 -22.68 -19.22 12.70
CA LEU A 383 -21.58 -20.21 12.65
C LEU A 383 -21.02 -20.56 14.04
N ALA A 384 -20.95 -19.60 14.96
CA ALA A 384 -20.49 -19.82 16.33
C ALA A 384 -21.41 -20.81 17.06
N GLN A 385 -22.73 -20.70 16.87
CA GLN A 385 -23.69 -21.66 17.40
C GLN A 385 -23.50 -23.06 16.82
N LEU A 386 -23.19 -23.19 15.53
CA LEU A 386 -22.87 -24.49 14.92
C LEU A 386 -21.58 -25.11 15.48
N TYR A 387 -20.59 -24.28 15.80
CA TYR A 387 -19.38 -24.71 16.49
C TYR A 387 -19.58 -25.01 17.99
N GLY A 388 -20.75 -24.71 18.56
CA GLY A 388 -21.03 -24.89 19.99
C GLY A 388 -20.37 -23.82 20.89
N ILE A 389 -19.97 -22.68 20.31
CA ILE A 389 -19.36 -21.56 21.03
C ILE A 389 -20.49 -20.79 21.75
N LYS A 390 -20.45 -20.78 23.09
CA LYS A 390 -21.48 -20.12 23.93
C LYS A 390 -21.20 -18.64 24.17
N ASN A 391 -19.93 -18.26 24.27
CA ASN A 391 -19.52 -16.88 24.49
C ASN A 391 -18.91 -16.31 23.21
N LEU A 392 -19.46 -15.19 22.74
CA LEU A 392 -18.97 -14.46 21.57
C LEU A 392 -17.87 -13.45 21.92
N ASP A 393 -17.62 -13.22 23.21
CA ASP A 393 -16.50 -12.42 23.69
C ASP A 393 -15.19 -12.99 23.12
N ASP A 394 -14.37 -12.11 22.53
CA ASP A 394 -13.14 -12.48 21.82
C ASP A 394 -13.30 -13.36 20.57
N CYS A 395 -14.53 -13.64 20.10
CA CYS A 395 -14.76 -14.45 18.91
C CYS A 395 -14.37 -13.66 17.63
N PRO A 396 -13.58 -14.25 16.70
CA PRO A 396 -13.25 -13.59 15.44
C PRO A 396 -14.48 -13.36 14.57
N LEU A 397 -14.56 -12.20 13.91
CA LEU A 397 -15.67 -11.83 13.02
C LEU A 397 -15.83 -12.82 11.85
N PHE A 398 -14.71 -13.33 11.31
CA PHE A 398 -14.71 -14.27 10.17
C PHE A 398 -14.41 -15.72 10.61
N LEU A 399 -15.47 -16.48 10.87
CA LEU A 399 -15.40 -17.91 11.20
C LEU A 399 -15.46 -18.79 9.95
N ASN A 400 -14.76 -19.94 9.99
CA ASN A 400 -14.78 -20.90 8.89
C ASN A 400 -16.17 -21.54 8.74
N PRO A 401 -16.82 -21.45 7.57
CA PRO A 401 -18.14 -22.05 7.35
C PRO A 401 -18.17 -23.59 7.34
N ALA A 402 -17.01 -24.26 7.48
CA ALA A 402 -16.93 -25.72 7.58
C ALA A 402 -17.78 -26.32 8.71
N ALA A 403 -18.20 -25.52 9.70
CA ALA A 403 -19.16 -25.92 10.74
C ALA A 403 -20.44 -26.57 10.17
N ILE A 404 -20.87 -26.19 8.96
CA ILE A 404 -22.11 -26.69 8.32
C ILE A 404 -22.09 -28.21 8.09
N PHE A 405 -20.92 -28.83 7.99
CA PHE A 405 -20.79 -30.28 7.77
C PHE A 405 -20.03 -31.02 8.87
N ILE A 406 -19.45 -30.32 9.85
CA ILE A 406 -18.77 -30.95 11.00
C ILE A 406 -19.82 -31.25 12.07
N HIS A 407 -19.81 -32.47 12.63
CA HIS A 407 -20.72 -32.84 13.72
C HIS A 407 -20.54 -31.90 14.95
N PRO A 408 -21.63 -31.50 15.63
CA PRO A 408 -21.55 -30.75 16.88
C PRO A 408 -20.64 -31.48 17.88
N GLY A 409 -19.56 -30.82 18.33
CA GLY A 409 -18.60 -31.37 19.30
C GLY A 409 -17.29 -31.95 18.73
N GLY A 410 -17.12 -32.02 17.40
CA GLY A 410 -15.87 -32.55 16.79
C GLY A 410 -14.70 -31.55 16.71
N ALA A 411 -14.97 -30.25 16.84
CA ALA A 411 -13.96 -29.20 16.78
C ALA A 411 -13.98 -28.39 18.09
N THR A 412 -13.06 -28.68 18.99
CA THR A 412 -12.89 -27.98 20.27
C THR A 412 -12.21 -26.62 20.14
N ASN A 413 -11.77 -26.23 18.94
CA ASN A 413 -11.04 -24.99 18.69
C ASN A 413 -11.79 -24.09 17.70
N ILE A 414 -11.93 -22.80 18.04
CA ILE A 414 -12.44 -21.74 17.18
C ILE A 414 -11.65 -21.75 15.86
N ASN A 415 -12.28 -22.21 14.78
CA ASN A 415 -11.65 -22.28 13.46
C ASN A 415 -11.91 -20.99 12.71
N GLN A 416 -11.09 -19.98 12.99
CA GLN A 416 -11.04 -18.78 12.16
C GLN A 416 -10.68 -19.13 10.71
N VAL A 417 -11.22 -18.37 9.75
CA VAL A 417 -10.77 -18.48 8.34
C VAL A 417 -9.27 -18.19 8.25
N LYS A 418 -8.51 -19.15 7.70
CA LYS A 418 -7.06 -19.05 7.55
C LYS A 418 -6.63 -18.16 6.39
N THR A 419 -7.38 -18.18 5.30
CA THR A 419 -7.10 -17.38 4.11
C THR A 419 -8.43 -16.99 3.50
N LEU A 420 -8.68 -15.69 3.36
CA LEU A 420 -9.85 -15.14 2.70
C LEU A 420 -9.36 -14.24 1.54
N SER A 421 -9.16 -14.86 0.38
CA SER A 421 -8.63 -14.23 -0.83
C SER A 421 -9.43 -14.64 -2.06
N LYS A 422 -9.26 -13.89 -3.16
CA LYS A 422 -9.90 -14.16 -4.46
C LYS A 422 -9.79 -15.63 -4.89
N TYR A 423 -8.64 -16.26 -4.70
CA TYR A 423 -8.37 -17.65 -5.11
C TYR A 423 -8.97 -18.73 -4.18
N SER A 424 -9.55 -18.32 -3.05
CA SER A 424 -10.13 -19.24 -2.06
C SER A 424 -11.66 -19.26 -2.07
N VAL A 425 -12.29 -18.47 -2.96
CA VAL A 425 -13.74 -18.26 -3.01
C VAL A 425 -14.24 -18.18 -4.45
N ASN A 426 -15.55 -18.34 -4.65
CA ASN A 426 -16.17 -17.97 -5.92
C ASN A 426 -16.19 -16.45 -6.04
N SER A 427 -15.65 -15.93 -7.14
CA SER A 427 -15.53 -14.48 -7.38
C SER A 427 -15.62 -14.12 -8.87
N GLN A 428 -16.56 -14.77 -9.56
CA GLN A 428 -16.81 -14.58 -10.98
C GLN A 428 -17.14 -13.12 -11.32
N TRP A 429 -17.82 -12.40 -10.42
CA TRP A 429 -18.06 -10.96 -10.55
C TRP A 429 -16.75 -10.15 -10.63
N LEU A 430 -15.69 -10.54 -9.91
CA LEU A 430 -14.35 -9.95 -10.02
C LEU A 430 -13.60 -10.44 -11.25
N ASP A 431 -13.81 -11.69 -11.67
CA ASP A 431 -13.16 -12.23 -12.87
C ASP A 431 -13.69 -11.58 -14.15
N SER A 432 -14.93 -11.12 -14.14
CA SER A 432 -15.50 -10.32 -15.24
C SER A 432 -14.88 -8.93 -15.40
N LEU A 433 -14.11 -8.45 -14.41
CA LEU A 433 -13.39 -7.18 -14.47
C LEU A 433 -12.06 -7.37 -15.22
N THR A 434 -12.13 -7.32 -16.55
CA THR A 434 -10.98 -7.46 -17.43
C THR A 434 -10.23 -6.14 -17.60
N ILE A 435 -8.91 -6.24 -17.78
CA ILE A 435 -8.02 -5.11 -18.00
C ILE A 435 -8.21 -4.58 -19.42
N GLN A 436 -8.39 -3.28 -19.57
CA GLN A 436 -8.48 -2.57 -20.83
C GLN A 436 -7.18 -1.83 -21.15
N PRO A 437 -6.89 -1.51 -22.42
CA PRO A 437 -5.71 -0.73 -22.79
C PRO A 437 -5.64 0.64 -22.08
N SER A 438 -6.78 1.28 -21.83
CA SER A 438 -6.88 2.53 -21.06
C SER A 438 -6.36 2.38 -19.62
N ASP A 439 -6.63 1.24 -18.99
CA ASP A 439 -6.19 0.96 -17.62
C ASP A 439 -4.66 0.82 -17.55
N LEU A 440 -4.02 0.30 -18.61
CA LEU A 440 -2.55 0.19 -18.68
C LEU A 440 -1.88 1.55 -18.85
N ILE A 441 -2.51 2.46 -19.61
CA ILE A 441 -2.05 3.85 -19.73
C ILE A 441 -2.12 4.54 -18.36
N GLU A 442 -3.25 4.39 -17.64
CA GLU A 442 -3.40 4.92 -16.27
C GLU A 442 -2.32 4.35 -15.34
N LEU A 443 -2.09 3.03 -15.37
CA LEU A 443 -1.04 2.40 -14.56
C LEU A 443 0.35 2.97 -14.84
N GLY A 444 0.69 3.17 -16.12
CA GLY A 444 1.94 3.82 -16.52
C GLY A 444 2.10 5.23 -15.97
N GLN A 445 1.00 5.99 -15.82
CA GLN A 445 1.01 7.31 -15.18
C GLN A 445 1.21 7.19 -13.66
N THR A 446 0.56 6.22 -13.01
CA THR A 446 0.68 6.01 -11.56
C THR A 446 2.04 5.49 -11.11
N ASP A 447 2.78 4.77 -11.96
CA ASP A 447 4.13 4.28 -11.65
C ASP A 447 5.03 4.29 -12.91
N PRO A 448 5.56 5.48 -13.31
CA PRO A 448 6.31 5.62 -14.55
C PRO A 448 7.62 4.84 -14.61
N ALA A 449 8.15 4.42 -13.46
CA ALA A 449 9.36 3.61 -13.39
C ALA A 449 9.10 2.13 -13.68
N ARG A 450 7.83 1.71 -13.76
CA ARG A 450 7.44 0.32 -13.91
C ARG A 450 6.78 0.09 -15.26
N ASN A 451 7.39 -0.80 -16.06
CA ASN A 451 6.76 -1.27 -17.28
C ASN A 451 5.70 -2.36 -16.98
N PHE A 452 4.42 -1.98 -17.03
CA PHE A 452 3.31 -2.92 -16.83
C PHE A 452 3.07 -3.84 -18.03
N TYR A 453 3.50 -3.46 -19.23
CA TYR A 453 3.33 -4.24 -20.45
C TYR A 453 4.16 -5.53 -20.44
N GLU A 454 5.28 -5.56 -19.71
CA GLU A 454 6.14 -6.75 -19.57
C GLU A 454 5.65 -7.74 -18.50
N GLU A 455 4.66 -7.36 -17.70
CA GLU A 455 4.15 -8.21 -16.61
C GLU A 455 2.93 -9.00 -17.08
N ASN A 456 3.09 -10.30 -17.38
CA ASN A 456 2.03 -11.20 -17.89
C ASN A 456 0.70 -11.19 -17.10
N LYS A 457 0.73 -10.82 -15.82
CA LYS A 457 -0.46 -10.71 -14.97
C LYS A 457 -1.31 -9.46 -15.23
N PHE A 458 -0.82 -8.49 -15.99
CA PHE A 458 -1.51 -7.22 -16.30
C PHE A 458 -1.89 -7.10 -17.79
N CYS A 459 -1.86 -8.19 -18.55
CA CYS A 459 -2.24 -8.15 -19.97
C CYS A 459 -3.69 -7.71 -20.17
N ALA A 460 -3.93 -6.86 -21.17
CA ALA A 460 -5.28 -6.50 -21.59
C ALA A 460 -6.11 -7.76 -21.92
N GLY A 461 -7.40 -7.75 -21.54
CA GLY A 461 -8.31 -8.90 -21.63
C GLY A 461 -8.22 -9.87 -20.46
N SER A 462 -7.16 -9.83 -19.64
CA SER A 462 -7.04 -10.69 -18.46
C SER A 462 -7.82 -10.11 -17.27
N PRO A 463 -8.35 -10.94 -16.36
CA PRO A 463 -8.96 -10.46 -15.12
C PRO A 463 -7.96 -9.70 -14.23
N TRP A 464 -8.44 -8.67 -13.53
CA TRP A 464 -7.59 -7.92 -12.61
C TRP A 464 -7.05 -8.80 -11.46
N PRO A 465 -5.72 -8.87 -11.24
CA PRO A 465 -5.12 -9.71 -10.19
C PRO A 465 -5.20 -9.04 -8.81
N LEU A 466 -6.41 -8.98 -8.26
CA LEU A 466 -6.73 -8.26 -7.03
C LEU A 466 -6.04 -8.84 -5.78
N THR A 467 -5.47 -7.96 -4.94
CA THR A 467 -4.92 -8.31 -3.62
C THR A 467 -5.33 -7.28 -2.55
N SER A 468 -5.44 -7.70 -1.28
CA SER A 468 -5.84 -6.81 -0.18
C SER A 468 -4.97 -5.55 -0.04
N HIS A 469 -3.68 -5.62 -0.37
CA HIS A 469 -2.79 -4.46 -0.27
C HIS A 469 -3.09 -3.37 -1.33
N GLN A 470 -3.69 -3.74 -2.46
CA GLN A 470 -4.05 -2.78 -3.50
C GLN A 470 -5.18 -1.84 -3.06
N PHE A 471 -6.14 -2.31 -2.26
CA PHE A 471 -7.19 -1.44 -1.72
C PHE A 471 -6.61 -0.31 -0.88
N ARG A 472 -5.70 -0.63 0.05
CA ARG A 472 -5.02 0.37 0.87
C ARG A 472 -4.20 1.36 0.04
N ARG A 473 -3.52 0.88 -1.00
CA ARG A 473 -2.73 1.72 -1.92
C ARG A 473 -3.63 2.64 -2.75
N SER A 474 -4.73 2.11 -3.28
CA SER A 474 -5.67 2.85 -4.12
C SER A 474 -6.44 3.90 -3.32
N LEU A 475 -6.90 3.54 -2.11
CA LEU A 475 -7.55 4.50 -1.22
C LEU A 475 -6.63 5.68 -0.91
N ALA A 476 -5.37 5.45 -0.52
CA ALA A 476 -4.45 6.56 -0.26
C ALA A 476 -4.11 7.37 -1.51
N PHE A 477 -3.94 6.71 -2.66
CA PHE A 477 -3.67 7.38 -3.92
C PHE A 477 -4.83 8.30 -4.34
N TYR A 478 -6.05 7.78 -4.46
CA TYR A 478 -7.20 8.55 -4.91
C TYR A 478 -7.69 9.54 -3.85
N ALA A 479 -7.61 9.23 -2.56
CA ALA A 479 -7.95 10.20 -1.51
C ALA A 479 -7.01 11.42 -1.54
N THR A 480 -5.71 11.22 -1.74
CA THR A 480 -4.75 12.33 -1.85
C THR A 480 -4.89 13.07 -3.18
N SER A 481 -5.06 12.34 -4.29
CA SER A 481 -5.31 12.90 -5.62
C SER A 481 -6.60 13.72 -5.67
N SER A 482 -7.61 13.37 -4.87
CA SER A 482 -8.83 14.17 -4.76
C SER A 482 -8.62 15.52 -4.08
N GLY A 483 -7.52 15.80 -3.38
CA GLY A 483 -7.36 17.06 -2.64
C GLY A 483 -8.26 17.24 -1.41
N PHE A 484 -9.31 16.42 -1.22
CA PHE A 484 -10.19 16.47 -0.05
C PHE A 484 -9.56 15.85 1.21
N VAL A 485 -8.60 14.95 1.06
CA VAL A 485 -7.98 14.24 2.17
C VAL A 485 -6.50 14.60 2.29
N SER A 486 -6.15 15.22 3.41
CA SER A 486 -4.77 15.60 3.70
C SER A 486 -3.89 14.36 4.03
N LEU A 487 -2.59 14.44 3.73
CA LEU A 487 -1.62 13.40 4.13
C LEU A 487 -1.59 13.16 5.65
N PRO A 488 -1.71 14.18 6.53
CA PRO A 488 -1.91 13.97 7.97
C PRO A 488 -3.17 13.16 8.31
N SER A 489 -4.30 13.43 7.66
CA SER A 489 -5.54 12.66 7.84
C SER A 489 -5.34 11.19 7.44
N LEU A 490 -4.69 10.94 6.30
CA LEU A 490 -4.32 9.59 5.88
C LEU A 490 -3.36 8.92 6.87
N LYS A 491 -2.34 9.64 7.37
CA LYS A 491 -1.42 9.13 8.39
C LYS A 491 -2.20 8.67 9.64
N SER A 492 -3.16 9.46 10.09
CA SER A 492 -4.02 9.14 11.24
C SER A 492 -4.93 7.93 10.98
N GLN A 493 -5.61 7.89 9.84
CA GLN A 493 -6.47 6.76 9.48
C GLN A 493 -5.67 5.46 9.31
N PHE A 494 -4.48 5.54 8.71
CA PHE A 494 -3.63 4.38 8.44
C PHE A 494 -2.73 3.98 9.60
N LYS A 495 -2.78 4.71 10.71
CA LYS A 495 -1.96 4.51 11.92
C LYS A 495 -0.47 4.47 11.58
N HIS A 496 -0.04 5.35 10.69
CA HIS A 496 1.35 5.44 10.28
C HIS A 496 2.17 6.23 11.30
N LEU A 497 3.35 5.71 11.64
CA LEU A 497 4.25 6.40 12.57
C LEU A 497 4.69 7.76 12.03
N THR A 498 5.02 7.83 10.74
CA THR A 498 5.55 9.02 10.09
C THR A 498 4.76 9.40 8.84
N LEU A 499 4.87 10.66 8.41
CA LEU A 499 4.16 11.18 7.25
C LEU A 499 4.69 10.56 5.94
N GLU A 500 5.99 10.26 5.89
CA GLU A 500 6.67 9.62 4.76
C GLU A 500 6.08 8.24 4.47
N MET A 501 5.65 7.51 5.51
CA MET A 501 4.94 6.26 5.31
C MET A 501 3.60 6.50 4.59
N ALA A 502 2.83 7.52 4.98
CA ALA A 502 1.59 7.86 4.28
C ALA A 502 1.88 8.32 2.84
N ARG A 503 2.89 9.18 2.64
CA ARG A 503 3.36 9.61 1.32
C ARG A 503 3.79 8.43 0.44
N TYR A 504 4.43 7.40 0.99
CA TYR A 504 4.77 6.19 0.24
C TYR A 504 3.52 5.49 -0.32
N TYR A 505 2.44 5.38 0.47
CA TYR A 505 1.15 4.83 -0.03
C TYR A 505 0.36 5.80 -0.91
N ALA A 506 0.73 7.09 -0.96
CA ALA A 506 0.15 8.07 -1.88
C ALA A 506 1.08 8.38 -3.06
N ASN A 507 2.26 7.74 -3.17
CA ASN A 507 3.29 8.12 -4.14
C ASN A 507 2.75 8.24 -5.57
N ASN A 508 3.21 9.26 -6.31
CA ASN A 508 2.75 9.63 -7.66
C ASN A 508 1.29 10.09 -7.78
N PHE A 509 0.58 10.43 -6.68
CA PHE A 509 -0.81 10.90 -6.74
C PHE A 509 -0.98 12.16 -7.59
N ASP A 510 0.06 12.98 -7.67
CA ASP A 510 0.16 14.23 -8.42
C ASP A 510 0.19 14.04 -9.94
N LYS A 511 0.47 12.82 -10.40
CA LYS A 511 0.57 12.50 -11.83
C LYS A 511 -0.79 12.22 -12.47
N LEU A 512 -1.79 11.86 -11.67
CA LEU A 512 -3.16 11.73 -12.15
C LEU A 512 -3.78 13.13 -12.13
N LYS A 513 -4.13 13.67 -13.30
CA LYS A 513 -4.74 15.00 -13.40
C LYS A 513 -6.14 14.96 -12.76
N THR A 514 -6.28 15.60 -11.61
CA THR A 514 -7.57 15.87 -10.98
C THR A 514 -7.60 17.30 -10.50
N ILE A 515 -8.58 18.06 -10.97
CA ILE A 515 -8.83 19.44 -10.53
C ILE A 515 -10.32 19.62 -10.18
N PHE A 516 -11.03 18.53 -9.83
CA PHE A 516 -12.48 18.46 -9.56
C PHE A 516 -13.39 18.60 -10.79
N GLY A 517 -13.19 17.70 -11.76
CA GLY A 517 -14.26 17.18 -12.60
C GLY A 517 -14.89 15.93 -11.98
N TYR A 518 -16.05 15.51 -12.49
CA TYR A 518 -16.64 14.20 -12.17
C TYR A 518 -16.34 13.20 -13.27
N PHE A 519 -16.21 11.92 -12.92
CA PHE A 519 -16.11 10.86 -13.91
C PHE A 519 -17.51 10.63 -14.49
N ASP A 520 -17.69 10.99 -15.76
CA ASP A 520 -18.94 10.76 -16.47
C ASP A 520 -18.99 9.29 -16.92
N THR A 521 -19.94 8.53 -16.39
CA THR A 521 -20.09 7.09 -16.67
C THR A 521 -20.44 6.79 -18.12
N GLU A 522 -21.08 7.71 -18.84
CA GLU A 522 -21.41 7.53 -20.26
C GLU A 522 -20.20 7.80 -21.15
N LYS A 523 -19.44 8.86 -20.84
CA LYS A 523 -18.26 9.28 -21.62
C LYS A 523 -16.97 8.55 -21.23
N LYS A 524 -16.95 7.88 -20.07
CA LYS A 524 -15.79 7.20 -19.48
C LYS A 524 -14.55 8.10 -19.34
N ASP A 525 -14.77 9.39 -19.10
CA ASP A 525 -13.70 10.38 -18.94
C ASP A 525 -14.07 11.41 -17.86
N PHE A 526 -13.07 12.14 -17.36
CA PHE A 526 -13.29 13.25 -16.43
C PHE A 526 -13.80 14.48 -17.17
N VAL A 527 -15.03 14.88 -16.86
CA VAL A 527 -15.60 16.12 -17.36
C VAL A 527 -15.41 17.19 -16.29
N LEU A 528 -14.62 18.21 -16.64
CA LEU A 528 -14.52 19.44 -15.85
C LEU A 528 -15.79 20.28 -16.08
N PRO A 529 -16.37 20.89 -15.04
CA PRO A 529 -17.46 21.86 -15.22
C PRO A 529 -17.03 22.94 -16.22
N SER A 530 -17.95 23.42 -17.06
CA SER A 530 -17.65 24.49 -18.03
C SER A 530 -17.17 25.79 -17.35
N THR A 531 -17.53 26.00 -16.09
CA THR A 531 -17.11 27.12 -15.23
C THR A 531 -15.82 26.86 -14.46
N HIS A 532 -15.08 25.80 -14.80
CA HIS A 532 -13.90 25.41 -14.04
C HIS A 532 -12.73 26.36 -14.29
N ILE A 533 -12.11 26.87 -13.23
CA ILE A 533 -11.01 27.84 -13.26
C ILE A 533 -9.84 27.42 -14.17
N ALA A 534 -9.57 26.12 -14.32
CA ALA A 534 -8.54 25.65 -15.25
C ALA A 534 -8.83 25.97 -16.72
N LEU A 535 -10.10 25.97 -17.14
CA LEU A 535 -10.48 26.41 -18.49
C LEU A 535 -10.28 27.91 -18.62
N GLU A 536 -10.64 28.69 -17.59
CA GLU A 536 -10.40 30.14 -17.56
C GLU A 536 -8.90 30.49 -17.58
N PHE A 537 -8.05 29.74 -16.86
CA PHE A 537 -6.60 29.94 -16.91
C PHE A 537 -6.00 29.48 -18.24
N GLN A 538 -6.49 28.37 -18.81
CA GLN A 538 -6.05 27.89 -20.13
C GLN A 538 -6.38 28.87 -21.26
N MET A 539 -7.52 29.58 -21.17
CA MET A 539 -7.87 30.64 -22.12
C MET A 539 -7.21 31.98 -21.75
N GLY A 540 -7.16 32.31 -20.46
CA GLY A 540 -6.71 33.59 -19.94
C GLY A 540 -5.20 33.81 -20.04
N ILE A 541 -4.39 32.76 -19.90
CA ILE A 541 -2.93 32.88 -20.04
C ILE A 541 -2.54 33.27 -21.48
N PRO A 542 -2.97 32.58 -22.54
CA PRO A 542 -2.71 33.00 -23.93
C PRO A 542 -3.23 34.40 -24.26
N ILE A 543 -4.45 34.73 -23.79
CA ILE A 543 -5.05 36.07 -24.00
C ILE A 543 -4.22 37.14 -23.28
N GLY A 544 -3.77 36.88 -22.05
CA GLY A 544 -2.92 37.78 -21.28
C GLY A 544 -1.58 38.02 -21.95
N VAL A 545 -0.91 36.95 -22.39
CA VAL A 545 0.36 37.03 -23.14
C VAL A 545 0.19 37.80 -24.44
N ALA A 546 -0.86 37.55 -25.21
CA ALA A 546 -1.13 38.26 -26.46
C ALA A 546 -1.46 39.74 -26.23
N ASN A 547 -2.29 40.07 -25.25
CA ASN A 547 -2.62 41.47 -24.91
C ASN A 547 -1.38 42.23 -24.41
N GLN A 548 -0.55 41.58 -23.60
CA GLN A 548 0.70 42.19 -23.13
C GLN A 548 1.66 42.42 -24.30
N LEU A 549 1.81 41.45 -25.20
CA LEU A 549 2.63 41.60 -26.41
C LEU A 549 2.13 42.76 -27.28
N ILE A 550 0.81 42.89 -27.50
CA ILE A 550 0.24 43.99 -28.28
C ILE A 550 0.45 45.33 -27.56
N SER A 551 0.22 45.39 -26.25
CA SER A 551 0.38 46.62 -25.46
C SER A 551 1.83 47.10 -25.43
N ASP A 552 2.76 46.20 -25.10
CA ASP A 552 4.16 46.56 -24.92
C ASP A 552 4.85 46.83 -26.26
N LEU A 553 4.34 46.25 -27.36
CA LEU A 553 5.05 46.26 -28.64
C LEU A 553 4.38 46.98 -29.79
N LEU A 554 3.05 47.13 -29.81
CA LEU A 554 2.34 47.80 -30.90
C LEU A 554 1.72 49.14 -30.49
N LEU A 555 1.28 49.27 -29.23
CA LEU A 555 0.64 50.51 -28.74
C LEU A 555 1.62 51.55 -28.20
N GLN A 556 2.92 51.23 -28.09
CA GLN A 556 3.94 52.18 -27.68
C GLN A 556 4.56 52.88 -28.89
N ASP A 557 4.53 54.20 -28.92
CA ASP A 557 5.14 55.04 -29.96
C ASP A 557 6.69 55.03 -29.95
N LYS A 558 7.30 54.21 -29.09
CA LYS A 558 8.75 54.14 -28.92
C LYS A 558 9.36 53.10 -29.86
N PRO A 559 10.51 53.40 -30.49
CA PRO A 559 11.16 52.49 -31.41
C PRO A 559 11.69 51.24 -30.68
N LEU A 560 11.44 50.07 -31.26
CA LEU A 560 11.89 48.79 -30.74
C LEU A 560 13.12 48.26 -31.51
N PHE A 561 14.09 47.74 -30.77
CA PHE A 561 15.35 47.22 -31.31
C PHE A 561 15.53 45.73 -31.00
N GLY A 562 16.51 45.09 -31.64
CA GLY A 562 16.76 43.64 -31.51
C GLY A 562 16.10 42.83 -32.62
N GLY A 563 16.38 41.52 -32.69
CA GLY A 563 15.95 40.69 -33.82
C GLY A 563 14.44 40.71 -34.05
N THR A 564 13.67 40.41 -32.99
CA THR A 564 12.21 40.45 -33.04
C THR A 564 11.67 41.89 -32.94
N GLY A 565 12.35 42.79 -32.21
CA GLY A 565 11.95 44.19 -32.10
C GLY A 565 11.90 44.90 -33.47
N SER A 566 12.92 44.73 -34.30
CA SER A 566 12.96 45.31 -35.65
C SER A 566 11.93 44.71 -36.62
N TYR A 567 11.52 43.46 -36.43
CA TYR A 567 10.42 42.87 -37.19
C TYR A 567 9.08 43.51 -36.84
N ILE A 568 8.85 43.78 -35.55
CA ILE A 568 7.61 44.40 -35.07
C ILE A 568 7.54 45.87 -35.45
N GLU A 569 8.67 46.58 -35.46
CA GLU A 569 8.71 47.97 -35.92
C GLU A 569 8.30 48.10 -37.41
N LYS A 570 8.64 47.11 -38.25
CA LYS A 570 8.14 47.05 -39.63
C LYS A 570 6.62 46.83 -39.68
N GLN A 571 6.08 46.02 -38.78
CA GLN A 571 4.63 45.83 -38.69
C GLN A 571 3.91 47.10 -38.19
N LYS A 572 4.51 47.86 -37.27
CA LYS A 572 3.98 49.19 -36.87
C LYS A 572 3.91 50.12 -38.06
N ALA A 573 4.98 50.25 -38.84
CA ALA A 573 5.00 51.10 -40.02
C ALA A 573 3.93 50.70 -41.07
N GLN A 574 3.61 49.40 -41.17
CA GLN A 574 2.54 48.91 -42.05
C GLN A 574 1.14 49.20 -41.49
N LEU A 575 0.98 49.22 -40.15
CA LEU A 575 -0.26 49.64 -39.49
C LEU A 575 -0.48 51.14 -39.65
N ASP A 576 0.55 51.97 -39.50
CA ASP A 576 0.47 53.43 -39.65
C ASP A 576 0.14 53.86 -41.08
N ASN A 577 0.49 53.02 -42.07
CA ASN A 577 0.19 53.23 -43.49
C ASN A 577 -1.16 52.62 -43.95
N ASP A 578 -2.01 52.15 -43.03
CA ASP A 578 -3.31 51.47 -43.30
C ASP A 578 -3.19 50.23 -44.21
N GLU A 579 -2.00 49.60 -44.33
CA GLU A 579 -1.80 48.40 -45.16
C GLU A 579 -2.34 47.12 -44.49
N ILE A 580 -2.48 47.12 -43.16
CA ILE A 580 -2.94 45.98 -42.36
C ILE A 580 -3.90 46.48 -41.28
N LEU A 581 -4.98 45.72 -41.03
CA LEU A 581 -5.91 46.01 -39.93
C LEU A 581 -5.36 45.48 -38.59
N ILE A 582 -5.44 46.30 -37.54
CA ILE A 582 -4.99 45.92 -36.19
C ILE A 582 -5.74 44.68 -35.65
N GLU A 583 -6.97 44.47 -36.09
CA GLU A 583 -7.79 43.31 -35.74
C GLU A 583 -7.21 42.00 -36.30
N ASP A 584 -6.65 42.04 -37.52
CA ASP A 584 -6.02 40.87 -38.15
C ASP A 584 -4.70 40.50 -37.46
N VAL A 585 -3.89 41.50 -37.10
CA VAL A 585 -2.65 41.30 -36.33
C VAL A 585 -2.95 40.69 -34.97
N ARG A 586 -3.98 41.19 -34.28
CA ARG A 586 -4.43 40.65 -32.99
C ARG A 586 -4.90 39.20 -33.10
N ARG A 587 -5.70 38.90 -34.13
CA ARG A 587 -6.23 37.56 -34.39
C ARG A 587 -5.11 36.55 -34.72
N ASP A 588 -4.14 36.94 -35.55
CA ASP A 588 -2.98 36.11 -35.86
C ASP A 588 -2.10 35.87 -34.62
N THR A 589 -1.83 36.92 -33.86
CA THR A 589 -1.03 36.83 -32.62
C THR A 589 -1.68 35.87 -31.61
N LEU A 590 -2.99 35.97 -31.38
CA LEU A 590 -3.72 35.05 -30.51
C LEU A 590 -3.63 33.60 -30.98
N ARG A 591 -3.76 33.36 -32.30
CA ARG A 591 -3.63 32.03 -32.88
C ARG A 591 -2.25 31.44 -32.64
N ARG A 592 -1.19 32.22 -32.86
CA ARG A 592 0.21 31.79 -32.70
C ARG A 592 0.57 31.53 -31.24
N VAL A 593 0.06 32.33 -30.30
CA VAL A 593 0.23 32.07 -28.86
C VAL A 593 -0.51 30.81 -28.43
N ASN A 594 -1.75 30.59 -28.91
CA ASN A 594 -2.52 29.36 -28.62
C ASN A 594 -1.84 28.09 -29.14
N ASN A 595 -1.20 28.17 -30.31
CA ASN A 595 -0.42 27.07 -30.87
C ASN A 595 0.94 26.86 -30.17
N GLY A 596 1.34 27.75 -29.26
CA GLY A 596 2.65 27.72 -28.60
C GLY A 596 3.81 28.15 -29.51
N GLU A 597 3.53 28.85 -30.62
CA GLU A 597 4.53 29.31 -31.60
C GLU A 597 5.23 30.61 -31.16
N ILE A 598 4.56 31.41 -30.32
CA ILE A 598 5.11 32.63 -29.73
C ILE A 598 4.92 32.57 -28.21
N SER A 599 5.95 32.99 -27.49
CA SER A 599 5.86 33.31 -26.06
C SER A 599 6.18 34.80 -25.87
N TYR A 600 5.81 35.38 -24.73
CA TYR A 600 6.26 36.72 -24.36
C TYR A 600 6.55 36.76 -22.87
N ARG A 601 7.69 37.36 -22.52
CA ARG A 601 8.04 37.67 -21.13
C ARG A 601 8.76 39.01 -21.07
N PRO A 602 8.40 39.91 -20.15
CA PRO A 602 9.16 41.15 -19.93
C PRO A 602 10.55 40.82 -19.41
N THR A 603 11.55 41.57 -19.85
CA THR A 603 12.95 41.45 -19.44
C THR A 603 13.49 42.80 -18.99
N THR A 604 14.69 42.80 -18.40
CA THR A 604 15.38 44.02 -17.96
C THR A 604 15.62 45.01 -19.10
N LEU A 605 15.88 44.53 -20.32
CA LEU A 605 16.12 45.38 -21.49
C LEU A 605 14.87 45.63 -22.35
N GLY A 606 13.72 45.03 -22.02
CA GLY A 606 12.50 45.12 -22.83
C GLY A 606 11.64 43.87 -22.69
N GLY A 607 11.66 43.00 -23.71
CA GLY A 607 10.91 41.75 -23.74
C GLY A 607 11.65 40.62 -24.47
N CYS A 608 11.15 39.40 -24.33
CA CYS A 608 11.70 38.21 -24.96
C CYS A 608 10.58 37.31 -25.50
N THR A 609 10.73 36.87 -26.75
CA THR A 609 9.76 35.99 -27.44
C THR A 609 10.19 34.53 -27.57
N LYS A 610 11.37 34.18 -27.05
CA LYS A 610 11.95 32.84 -27.16
C LYS A 610 11.08 31.77 -26.52
N VAL A 611 10.55 30.87 -27.36
CA VAL A 611 9.80 29.69 -26.92
C VAL A 611 10.75 28.67 -26.28
N GLY A 612 10.43 28.23 -25.06
CA GLY A 612 11.21 27.23 -24.33
C GLY A 612 12.23 27.83 -23.35
N ARG A 613 13.25 27.03 -22.98
CA ARG A 613 14.25 27.42 -21.97
C ARG A 613 15.33 28.31 -22.57
N CYS A 614 15.83 29.24 -21.75
CA CYS A 614 16.94 30.13 -22.08
C CYS A 614 18.01 29.97 -21.02
N ASP A 615 19.18 29.47 -21.43
CA ASP A 615 20.28 29.18 -20.51
C ASP A 615 20.86 30.48 -19.90
N SER A 616 20.95 31.56 -20.69
CA SER A 616 21.40 32.87 -20.22
C SER A 616 20.48 33.47 -19.16
N PHE A 617 19.16 33.27 -19.27
CA PHE A 617 18.20 33.72 -18.27
C PHE A 617 18.38 33.01 -16.93
N MET A 618 18.70 31.71 -16.95
CA MET A 618 18.97 30.94 -15.73
C MET A 618 20.26 31.41 -15.03
N MET A 619 21.26 31.82 -15.82
CA MET A 619 22.53 32.33 -15.31
C MET A 619 22.49 33.81 -14.93
N GLY A 620 21.38 34.52 -15.20
CA GLY A 620 21.23 35.95 -14.91
C GLY A 620 21.95 36.89 -15.89
N ASP A 621 22.59 36.39 -16.95
CA ASP A 621 23.28 37.21 -17.94
C ASP A 621 22.28 37.80 -18.94
N PHE A 622 21.86 39.04 -18.66
CA PHE A 622 20.94 39.78 -19.52
C PHE A 622 21.64 40.45 -20.70
N THR A 623 22.98 40.57 -20.72
CA THR A 623 23.71 41.24 -21.80
C THR A 623 23.74 40.41 -23.09
N GLU A 624 23.61 39.09 -22.98
CA GLU A 624 23.41 38.19 -24.13
C GLU A 624 22.11 38.48 -24.89
N CYS A 625 21.13 39.17 -24.27
CA CYS A 625 19.92 39.59 -24.97
C CYS A 625 20.20 40.65 -26.05
N LEU A 626 21.32 41.39 -25.98
CA LEU A 626 21.70 42.41 -26.96
C LEU A 626 21.94 41.84 -28.37
N SER A 627 22.27 40.55 -28.47
CA SER A 627 22.55 39.83 -29.73
C SER A 627 21.53 38.73 -30.03
N CYS A 628 20.50 38.54 -29.20
CA CYS A 628 19.55 37.45 -29.33
C CYS A 628 18.45 37.75 -30.37
N GLU A 629 18.13 36.76 -31.22
CA GLU A 629 17.07 36.87 -32.23
C GLU A 629 15.68 37.10 -31.60
N GLY A 630 15.42 36.43 -30.47
CA GLY A 630 14.16 36.53 -29.74
C GLY A 630 14.07 37.72 -28.77
N ALA A 631 15.03 38.65 -28.81
CA ALA A 631 15.03 39.83 -27.94
C ALA A 631 14.28 41.01 -28.57
N ILE A 632 13.58 41.74 -27.72
CA ILE A 632 12.96 43.01 -28.00
C ILE A 632 13.53 44.00 -27.00
N ILE A 633 14.21 45.02 -27.50
CA ILE A 633 15.03 45.93 -26.71
C ILE A 633 14.43 47.32 -26.79
N GLN A 634 14.17 47.92 -25.63
CA GLN A 634 13.72 49.30 -25.49
C GLN A 634 14.92 50.16 -25.11
N PHE A 635 15.15 51.24 -25.86
CA PHE A 635 16.34 52.07 -25.68
C PHE A 635 16.44 52.69 -24.28
N GLU A 636 15.33 53.19 -23.73
CA GLU A 636 15.28 53.77 -22.39
C GLU A 636 15.72 52.78 -21.30
N LYS A 637 15.32 51.51 -21.41
CA LYS A 637 15.73 50.47 -20.46
C LYS A 637 17.21 50.12 -20.57
N VAL A 638 17.80 50.27 -21.75
CA VAL A 638 19.26 50.16 -21.93
C VAL A 638 19.95 51.33 -21.24
N GLU A 639 19.41 52.55 -21.31
CA GLU A 639 19.96 53.70 -20.61
C GLU A 639 19.85 53.59 -19.09
N GLU A 640 18.70 53.09 -18.60
CA GLU A 640 18.48 52.78 -17.19
C GLU A 640 19.48 51.72 -16.71
N ALA A 641 19.62 50.61 -17.45
CA ALA A 641 20.60 49.58 -17.15
C ALA A 641 22.05 50.13 -17.14
N ILE A 642 22.42 51.00 -18.09
CA ILE A 642 23.75 51.66 -18.09
C ILE A 642 23.93 52.51 -16.83
N SER A 643 22.89 53.26 -16.44
CA SER A 643 22.92 54.12 -15.24
C SER A 643 23.14 53.29 -13.99
N ASP A 644 22.38 52.20 -13.84
CA ASP A 644 22.42 51.35 -12.65
C ASP A 644 23.71 50.54 -12.57
N THR A 645 24.15 49.91 -13.66
CA THR A 645 25.44 49.20 -13.71
C THR A 645 26.61 50.18 -13.49
N SER A 646 26.50 51.46 -13.90
CA SER A 646 27.52 52.48 -13.62
C SER A 646 27.55 52.93 -12.17
N LYS A 647 26.43 52.86 -11.44
CA LYS A 647 26.42 53.09 -9.99
C LYS A 647 26.95 51.87 -9.24
N GLU A 648 26.60 50.68 -9.72
CA GLU A 648 26.98 49.41 -9.11
C GLU A 648 28.51 49.22 -9.14
N ILE A 649 29.15 49.49 -10.28
CA ILE A 649 30.60 49.29 -10.45
C ILE A 649 31.45 50.13 -9.49
N VAL A 650 30.96 51.28 -9.02
CA VAL A 650 31.66 52.17 -8.07
C VAL A 650 31.79 51.52 -6.69
N ASN A 651 30.90 50.59 -6.35
CA ASN A 651 30.91 49.90 -5.05
C ASN A 651 31.90 48.73 -5.01
N TYR A 652 32.49 48.34 -6.14
CA TYR A 652 33.40 47.20 -6.22
C TYR A 652 34.87 47.65 -6.29
N GLU A 653 35.74 46.91 -5.59
CA GLU A 653 37.19 47.17 -5.63
C GLU A 653 37.76 46.92 -7.03
N VAL A 654 38.61 47.82 -7.49
CA VAL A 654 39.31 47.72 -8.78
C VAL A 654 40.22 46.51 -8.73
N ASN A 655 39.85 45.44 -9.46
CA ASN A 655 40.46 44.09 -9.58
C ASN A 655 39.69 42.95 -8.89
N SER A 656 38.58 43.21 -8.21
CA SER A 656 37.64 42.15 -7.79
C SER A 656 37.00 41.43 -9.00
N GLY A 657 36.55 40.19 -8.81
CA GLY A 657 35.86 39.44 -9.87
C GLY A 657 34.54 40.11 -10.28
N GLU A 658 33.85 40.66 -9.28
CA GLU A 658 32.62 41.44 -9.39
C GLU A 658 32.83 42.70 -10.24
N TYR A 659 33.92 43.45 -10.01
CA TYR A 659 34.28 44.60 -10.83
C TYR A 659 34.55 44.21 -12.29
N GLN A 660 35.24 43.09 -12.54
CA GLN A 660 35.54 42.64 -13.90
C GLN A 660 34.29 42.22 -14.68
N ILE A 661 33.36 41.50 -14.04
CA ILE A 661 32.10 41.08 -14.65
C ILE A 661 31.23 42.31 -14.96
N THR A 662 30.98 43.15 -13.95
CA THR A 662 30.16 44.36 -14.06
C THR A 662 30.71 45.34 -15.10
N LYS A 663 32.05 45.48 -15.17
CA LYS A 663 32.70 46.29 -16.21
C LYS A 663 32.46 45.74 -17.61
N THR A 664 32.54 44.42 -17.77
CA THR A 664 32.28 43.76 -19.06
C THR A 664 30.84 43.95 -19.50
N GLU A 665 29.88 43.86 -18.58
CA GLU A 665 28.47 44.12 -18.85
C GLU A 665 28.22 45.57 -19.26
N LEU A 666 28.79 46.52 -18.50
CA LEU A 666 28.69 47.95 -18.79
C LEU A 666 29.28 48.29 -20.17
N ASP A 667 30.44 47.72 -20.51
CA ASP A 667 31.09 47.93 -21.79
C ASP A 667 30.25 47.37 -22.95
N ARG A 668 29.59 46.22 -22.76
CA ARG A 668 28.66 45.64 -23.76
C ARG A 668 27.45 46.54 -23.97
N LEU A 669 26.82 47.05 -22.90
CA LEU A 669 25.69 47.96 -22.97
C LEU A 669 26.06 49.28 -23.68
N LYS A 670 27.21 49.88 -23.33
CA LYS A 670 27.72 51.10 -23.98
C LYS A 670 28.03 50.90 -25.45
N LYS A 671 28.65 49.78 -25.82
CA LYS A 671 28.91 49.41 -27.22
C LYS A 671 27.61 49.29 -28.03
N PHE A 672 26.59 48.66 -27.45
CA PHE A 672 25.28 48.53 -28.08
C PHE A 672 24.60 49.89 -28.27
N LYS A 673 24.62 50.76 -27.25
CA LYS A 673 24.11 52.14 -27.36
C LYS A 673 24.79 52.93 -28.47
N ALA A 674 26.12 52.86 -28.56
CA ALA A 674 26.89 53.53 -29.61
C ALA A 674 26.53 53.02 -31.03
N ARG A 675 26.29 51.71 -31.16
CA ARG A 675 25.86 51.10 -32.43
C ARG A 675 24.48 51.57 -32.89
N ILE A 676 23.54 51.77 -31.96
CA ILE A 676 22.19 52.26 -32.30
C ILE A 676 22.24 53.73 -32.71
N ILE A 677 22.95 54.57 -31.96
CA ILE A 677 23.06 56.02 -32.26
C ILE A 677 23.69 56.24 -33.64
N GLY A 678 24.74 55.49 -33.98
CA GLY A 678 25.38 55.55 -35.30
C GLY A 678 24.54 54.98 -36.45
N ALA A 679 23.46 54.24 -36.17
CA ALA A 679 22.51 53.74 -37.17
C ALA A 679 21.29 54.66 -37.37
N THR A 680 21.05 55.60 -36.44
CA THR A 680 19.98 56.60 -36.52
C THR A 680 20.42 57.96 -37.09
N GLU A 681 21.73 58.20 -37.20
CA GLU A 681 22.32 59.42 -37.80
C GLU A 681 22.66 59.27 -39.31
N ILE A 682 22.25 58.15 -39.94
CA ILE A 682 22.33 57.88 -41.39
C ILE A 682 20.89 57.72 -41.89
#